data_AF-A0A646KIL8-F1
#
_entry.id   AF-A0A646KIL8-F1
#
_cell.length_a   1.000
_cell.length_b   1.000
_cell.length_c   1.000
_cell.angle_alpha   90.00
_cell.angle_beta   90.00
_cell.angle_gamma   90.00
#
_symmetry.space_group_name_H-M   'P 1'
#
loop_
_entity.id
_entity.type
_entity.pdbx_description
1 polymer ?
#
loop_
_entity_poly.entity_id
_entity_poly.type
_entity_poly.pdbx_seq_one_letter_code
_entity_poly.pdbx_strand_id
1 'polypeptide(L)'
;MVELSRREVLGTAGAIGVSSALTVPVTVPAPEAAAAAHRGGGVAAPFSTAPARAALRRLLPRHAEQFLLKPLSGGAERFEVTGTTGRIEVAGTSPAVLLTGAHWYLKYRCRAHVSWSGSQLRLPGKLPAPRAALARSATVPHRFVCNDTHDGYTGPYADWPRWERLLDVLALHGCNEVLVTPGQEAVYHRLLMDFGYSDAESRAWLPAPSHQPWWLLQNMSGYGGPLSPELLAKRTELGRRIVRRMRELGMRPVLPGYFGTVPEGFADRNPGARTIPQGSWNGLPRPDWLDPRSTVFPEVAAAFYRHQRTLFGAADSFKMDLLHEGGEAGDVPVAAAARAVETALRTARPGATWVILGWQANPSPALLDALDTSRVLIVDGLSDLDTVTDREREWRGTPYAFGTIPNFGGRTTIGANTDRWTARFTAWRDKPGSALAGTAYMPEAAERDPAALELFSELAWREERIDRDAWFREYARIRYGGPDPAAEDAFAALAATAYRLTSPDGRPYDSLFLRRPSLTSAIATAYDPAVFDRAFASLLTADRRLRDSDAYRHDLTDLARQALANRSRTLQPALQTAYAEKDAETFRAVAALWLKLMRLADTVAGCHRAFQVGPWLADARRLATSPAEADGLERTARTLITTWGDRTVAGHLSNYANRDWQGLIADVHLPQWERYLTELTAALEEERAPGSFDWYPDEEAWTLDRRAYPLRPTGDVRKVAQRVYETLAAAPYQGQTAITSDPPAFRPGGSGTVTAAFRNLGGLRGTGRIDLTLSSALLAPGPEGTVRLGPVPAGGGGSVSWRVRAPAEPLTEPLRALPYALEVRYGPHGEDRVAPTQRGALYAAAPLEPGWHVFTTNAAVFGQFGERFAINGAGRDLWRGIAHFGAAYRRAALTPGGRAELRVDSQDATSPWARAGIIVRNDLTAPGDAGFMNLAVTPGQGVVLSYDSNGDGTLDAYQRVKGVRAPVLLRLLRGAGASFTGLFSADGGLSWRTVGTVTVPGAAAVADVGLFMSAMNGGSGARGTVCFRDWSLTLS
;
A
#
# COMPACT_ATOMS: atom_id res chain seq x y z
N MET A 1 -8.63 3.60 23.68
CA MET A 1 -8.52 2.22 23.14
C MET A 1 -7.44 2.28 22.07
N VAL A 2 -6.32 1.61 22.31
CA VAL A 2 -5.04 1.82 21.61
C VAL A 2 -5.14 1.24 20.19
N GLU A 3 -4.89 2.06 19.18
CA GLU A 3 -4.72 1.62 17.79
C GLU A 3 -3.73 0.45 17.74
N LEU A 4 -4.16 -0.67 17.18
CA LEU A 4 -3.26 -1.72 16.75
C LEU A 4 -2.39 -1.12 15.64
N SER A 5 -1.12 -0.84 15.98
CA SER A 5 -0.14 -0.40 14.99
C SER A 5 -0.03 -1.47 13.90
N ARG A 6 0.29 -1.06 12.66
CA ARG A 6 0.62 -1.91 11.49
C ARG A 6 1.53 -3.13 11.77
N ARG A 7 2.12 -3.24 12.97
CA ARG A 7 3.03 -4.30 13.41
C ARG A 7 2.36 -5.62 13.78
N GLU A 8 1.08 -5.66 14.13
CA GLU A 8 0.43 -6.94 14.47
C GLU A 8 0.16 -7.83 13.25
N VAL A 9 0.21 -7.26 12.04
CA VAL A 9 0.01 -8.01 10.79
C VAL A 9 1.33 -8.56 10.20
N LEU A 10 2.50 -8.24 10.77
CA LEU A 10 3.80 -8.51 10.13
C LEU A 10 4.83 -9.27 11.00
N GLY A 11 4.43 -9.90 12.10
CA GLY A 11 5.41 -10.38 13.08
C GLY A 11 5.10 -11.70 13.77
N THR A 12 4.99 -12.81 13.03
CA THR A 12 5.20 -14.17 13.58
C THR A 12 5.51 -15.17 12.47
N ALA A 13 6.79 -15.46 12.25
CA ALA A 13 7.33 -16.78 11.84
C ALA A 13 8.81 -16.61 11.48
N GLY A 14 9.71 -17.09 12.33
CA GLY A 14 11.14 -17.06 12.03
C GLY A 14 11.97 -17.69 13.14
N ALA A 15 12.20 -19.00 13.05
CA ALA A 15 13.34 -19.67 13.65
C ALA A 15 13.43 -21.12 13.15
N ILE A 16 14.34 -21.43 12.21
CA ILE A 16 15.01 -22.75 12.16
C ILE A 16 16.45 -22.60 11.63
N GLY A 17 17.40 -23.04 12.45
CA GLY A 17 18.41 -24.06 12.10
C GLY A 17 19.50 -23.72 11.09
N VAL A 18 20.70 -23.46 11.63
CA VAL A 18 21.97 -23.42 10.90
C VAL A 18 22.49 -24.84 10.67
N SER A 19 22.94 -25.15 9.45
CA SER A 19 23.96 -26.18 9.18
C SER A 19 24.69 -25.87 7.87
N SER A 20 25.97 -25.53 7.98
CA SER A 20 27.01 -25.51 6.95
C SER A 20 27.50 -26.96 6.70
N ALA A 21 28.17 -27.38 5.62
CA ALA A 21 28.95 -26.68 4.61
C ALA A 21 29.28 -27.60 3.40
N LEU A 22 29.70 -26.94 2.30
CA LEU A 22 30.74 -27.32 1.32
C LEU A 22 30.53 -28.48 0.34
N THR A 23 30.39 -28.15 -0.96
CA THR A 23 31.18 -28.77 -2.06
C THR A 23 31.33 -27.83 -3.27
N VAL A 24 32.46 -28.00 -3.97
CA VAL A 24 33.16 -27.21 -4.99
C VAL A 24 32.40 -27.06 -6.34
N PRO A 25 32.58 -25.97 -7.12
CA PRO A 25 31.84 -25.73 -8.35
C PRO A 25 32.33 -26.62 -9.51
N VAL A 26 31.39 -27.22 -10.25
CA VAL A 26 31.64 -27.75 -11.59
C VAL A 26 30.91 -26.85 -12.58
N THR A 27 31.67 -26.15 -13.41
CA THR A 27 31.17 -25.39 -14.56
C THR A 27 30.68 -26.34 -15.64
N VAL A 28 29.38 -26.30 -15.96
CA VAL A 28 28.79 -26.97 -17.13
C VAL A 28 28.00 -25.93 -17.93
N PRO A 29 28.09 -25.89 -19.28
CA PRO A 29 27.53 -24.82 -20.08
C PRO A 29 25.99 -24.87 -20.12
N ALA A 30 25.39 -23.69 -20.27
CA ALA A 30 23.97 -23.45 -20.41
C ALA A 30 23.35 -24.24 -21.58
N PRO A 31 22.16 -24.85 -21.41
CA PRO A 31 21.34 -25.26 -22.54
C PRO A 31 20.40 -24.12 -22.94
N GLU A 32 20.46 -23.76 -24.23
CA GLU A 32 19.37 -23.10 -24.93
C GLU A 32 18.08 -23.95 -24.86
N ALA A 33 16.96 -23.24 -24.75
CA ALA A 33 15.61 -23.61 -25.16
C ALA A 33 14.77 -24.57 -24.28
N ALA A 34 13.65 -24.01 -23.81
CA ALA A 34 12.34 -24.68 -23.84
C ALA A 34 11.34 -23.85 -24.67
N ALA A 35 11.75 -23.51 -25.90
CA ALA A 35 10.82 -23.34 -27.01
C ALA A 35 10.62 -24.72 -27.66
N ALA A 36 9.78 -25.57 -27.07
CA ALA A 36 9.25 -26.77 -27.73
C ALA A 36 7.77 -26.49 -28.04
N ALA A 37 7.47 -25.78 -29.13
CA ALA A 37 7.36 -26.33 -30.48
C ALA A 37 6.37 -27.50 -30.56
N HIS A 38 5.11 -27.16 -30.84
CA HIS A 38 4.29 -27.91 -31.77
C HIS A 38 5.10 -28.15 -33.07
N ARG A 39 5.85 -29.24 -33.12
CA ARG A 39 6.35 -29.81 -34.39
C ARG A 39 5.32 -30.81 -34.88
N GLY A 40 4.29 -30.26 -35.53
CA GLY A 40 3.45 -30.96 -36.48
C GLY A 40 3.27 -30.03 -37.67
N GLY A 41 3.90 -30.36 -38.80
CA GLY A 41 3.88 -29.59 -40.05
C GLY A 41 2.53 -29.64 -40.77
N GLY A 42 1.46 -29.20 -40.11
CA GLY A 42 0.19 -28.84 -40.72
C GLY A 42 0.00 -27.34 -40.57
N VAL A 43 -0.32 -26.64 -41.67
CA VAL A 43 -0.79 -25.25 -41.62
C VAL A 43 -2.03 -25.24 -40.73
N ALA A 44 -1.89 -24.78 -39.49
CA ALA A 44 -3.02 -24.64 -38.58
C ALA A 44 -4.07 -23.78 -39.27
N ALA A 45 -5.31 -24.26 -39.30
CA ALA A 45 -6.41 -23.50 -39.89
C ALA A 45 -6.46 -22.11 -39.22
N PRO A 46 -6.59 -21.03 -40.00
CA PRO A 46 -6.58 -19.68 -39.45
C PRO A 46 -7.72 -19.52 -38.44
N PHE A 47 -7.42 -18.91 -37.28
CA PHE A 47 -8.41 -18.67 -36.24
C PHE A 47 -9.53 -17.73 -36.74
N SER A 48 -10.73 -17.84 -36.16
CA SER A 48 -11.85 -16.95 -36.51
C SER A 48 -11.64 -15.54 -35.99
N THR A 49 -11.76 -14.54 -36.86
CA THR A 49 -11.68 -13.11 -36.49
C THR A 49 -13.01 -12.54 -35.97
N ALA A 50 -14.08 -13.34 -35.96
CA ALA A 50 -15.42 -12.91 -35.57
C ALA A 50 -15.51 -12.37 -34.12
N PRO A 51 -14.83 -12.95 -33.11
CA PRO A 51 -14.86 -12.43 -31.74
C PRO A 51 -14.29 -11.01 -31.63
N ALA A 52 -13.17 -10.73 -32.31
CA ALA A 52 -12.59 -9.40 -32.40
C ALA A 52 -13.51 -8.42 -33.13
N ARG A 53 -14.14 -8.84 -34.25
CA ARG A 53 -15.14 -8.02 -34.96
C ARG A 53 -16.33 -7.67 -34.06
N ALA A 54 -16.82 -8.61 -33.25
CA ALA A 54 -17.91 -8.38 -32.32
C ALA A 54 -17.53 -7.36 -31.23
N ALA A 55 -16.32 -7.46 -30.68
CA ALA A 55 -15.77 -6.46 -29.75
C ALA A 55 -15.67 -5.07 -30.38
N LEU A 56 -15.12 -4.96 -31.60
CA LEU A 56 -15.08 -3.68 -32.31
C LEU A 56 -16.47 -3.11 -32.56
N ARG A 57 -17.49 -3.92 -32.86
CA ARG A 57 -18.88 -3.44 -33.00
C ARG A 57 -19.45 -2.90 -31.69
N ARG A 58 -19.12 -3.50 -30.54
CA ARG A 58 -19.54 -2.98 -29.22
C ARG A 58 -18.82 -1.68 -28.88
N LEU A 59 -17.51 -1.63 -29.10
CA LEU A 59 -16.64 -0.52 -28.69
C LEU A 59 -16.68 0.67 -29.66
N LEU A 60 -16.81 0.41 -30.96
CA LEU A 60 -16.74 1.37 -32.05
C LEU A 60 -17.87 1.14 -33.07
N PRO A 61 -19.15 1.21 -32.67
CA PRO A 61 -20.28 0.80 -33.51
C PRO A 61 -20.35 1.54 -34.86
N ARG A 62 -19.84 2.77 -34.93
CA ARG A 62 -19.84 3.60 -36.15
C ARG A 62 -18.66 3.32 -37.10
N HIS A 63 -17.63 2.63 -36.62
CA HIS A 63 -16.36 2.46 -37.33
C HIS A 63 -15.92 1.01 -37.49
N ALA A 64 -16.59 0.06 -36.83
CA ALA A 64 -16.22 -1.35 -36.85
C ALA A 64 -16.07 -1.94 -38.27
N GLU A 65 -16.93 -1.53 -39.22
CA GLU A 65 -16.87 -1.99 -40.61
C GLU A 65 -15.72 -1.36 -41.43
N GLN A 66 -15.03 -0.36 -40.87
CA GLN A 66 -13.81 0.19 -41.47
C GLN A 66 -12.57 -0.65 -41.11
N PHE A 67 -12.70 -1.67 -40.26
CA PHE A 67 -11.62 -2.60 -39.91
C PHE A 67 -11.72 -3.91 -40.70
N LEU A 68 -10.68 -4.21 -41.48
CA LEU A 68 -10.43 -5.51 -42.07
C LEU A 68 -9.48 -6.29 -41.16
N LEU A 69 -9.96 -7.41 -40.60
CA LEU A 69 -9.19 -8.22 -39.67
C LEU A 69 -8.63 -9.46 -40.38
N LYS A 70 -7.31 -9.68 -40.27
CA LYS A 70 -6.61 -10.80 -40.89
C LYS A 70 -5.87 -11.67 -39.86
N PRO A 71 -6.06 -12.99 -39.85
CA PRO A 71 -5.28 -13.87 -38.99
C PRO A 71 -3.86 -14.02 -39.52
N LEU A 72 -2.88 -13.96 -38.61
CA LEU A 72 -1.49 -14.36 -38.84
C LEU A 72 -1.26 -15.75 -38.28
N SER A 73 -0.47 -16.57 -38.98
CA SER A 73 -0.08 -17.91 -38.54
C SER A 73 1.32 -17.92 -37.93
N GLY A 74 1.46 -18.66 -36.82
CA GLY A 74 2.74 -19.03 -36.21
C GLY A 74 3.57 -17.91 -35.58
N GLY A 75 4.49 -18.31 -34.70
CA GLY A 75 5.46 -17.42 -34.05
C GLY A 75 4.95 -16.74 -32.78
N ALA A 76 5.77 -15.82 -32.24
CA ALA A 76 5.41 -14.98 -31.11
C ALA A 76 4.20 -14.09 -31.43
N GLU A 77 3.44 -13.73 -30.40
CA GLU A 77 2.28 -12.86 -30.57
C GLU A 77 2.67 -11.51 -31.14
N ARG A 78 2.05 -11.14 -32.25
CA ARG A 78 2.35 -9.90 -32.96
C ARG A 78 1.13 -9.38 -33.70
N PHE A 79 1.12 -8.08 -33.94
CA PHE A 79 0.15 -7.44 -34.82
C PHE A 79 0.85 -6.51 -35.82
N GLU A 80 0.15 -6.24 -36.91
CA GLU A 80 0.50 -5.23 -37.89
C GLU A 80 -0.75 -4.46 -38.31
N VAL A 81 -0.66 -3.12 -38.38
CA VAL A 81 -1.74 -2.25 -38.85
C VAL A 81 -1.31 -1.48 -40.09
N THR A 82 -2.07 -1.65 -41.16
CA THR A 82 -1.88 -0.99 -42.46
C THR A 82 -3.22 -0.48 -43.00
N GLY A 83 -3.29 -0.17 -44.29
CA GLY A 83 -4.52 0.18 -44.99
C GLY A 83 -4.62 1.63 -45.41
N THR A 84 -5.83 2.02 -45.83
CA THR A 84 -6.14 3.32 -46.41
C THR A 84 -7.24 4.03 -45.62
N THR A 85 -7.49 5.31 -45.89
CA THR A 85 -8.55 6.06 -45.22
C THR A 85 -9.91 5.36 -45.36
N GLY A 86 -10.54 5.05 -44.22
CA GLY A 86 -11.81 4.33 -44.15
C GLY A 86 -11.73 2.81 -44.35
N ARG A 87 -10.53 2.25 -44.52
CA ARG A 87 -10.26 0.82 -44.67
C ARG A 87 -8.93 0.47 -43.98
N ILE A 88 -9.00 0.32 -42.66
CA ILE A 88 -7.86 -0.02 -41.81
C ILE A 88 -7.73 -1.54 -41.77
N GLU A 89 -6.55 -2.05 -42.09
CA GLU A 89 -6.26 -3.48 -42.03
C GLU A 89 -5.47 -3.77 -40.77
N VAL A 90 -5.93 -4.75 -39.98
CA VAL A 90 -5.25 -5.22 -38.77
C VAL A 90 -5.00 -6.71 -38.94
N ALA A 91 -3.73 -7.09 -38.98
CA ALA A 91 -3.28 -8.47 -38.96
C ALA A 91 -2.78 -8.84 -37.55
N GLY A 92 -3.09 -10.03 -37.06
CA GLY A 92 -2.70 -10.43 -35.69
C GLY A 92 -2.75 -11.93 -35.46
N THR A 93 -2.06 -12.41 -34.43
CA THR A 93 -1.90 -13.85 -34.13
C THR A 93 -3.05 -14.46 -33.31
N SER A 94 -3.95 -13.63 -32.76
CA SER A 94 -5.18 -14.07 -32.08
C SER A 94 -6.24 -12.95 -32.15
N PRO A 95 -7.52 -13.23 -31.84
CA PRO A 95 -8.54 -12.18 -31.78
C PRO A 95 -8.23 -11.08 -30.75
N ALA A 96 -7.67 -11.41 -29.59
CA ALA A 96 -7.22 -10.41 -28.62
C ALA A 96 -6.10 -9.53 -29.18
N VAL A 97 -5.13 -10.13 -29.88
CA VAL A 97 -4.01 -9.38 -30.50
C VAL A 97 -4.47 -8.49 -31.65
N LEU A 98 -5.51 -8.88 -32.39
CA LEU A 98 -6.19 -7.99 -33.34
C LEU A 98 -6.78 -6.75 -32.66
N LEU A 99 -7.40 -6.93 -31.48
CA LEU A 99 -7.91 -5.81 -30.69
C LEU A 99 -6.77 -4.94 -30.16
N THR A 100 -5.68 -5.53 -29.68
CA THR A 100 -4.48 -4.80 -29.27
C THR A 100 -3.96 -3.92 -30.42
N GLY A 101 -3.80 -4.47 -31.62
CA GLY A 101 -3.35 -3.72 -32.80
C GLY A 101 -4.31 -2.59 -33.18
N ALA A 102 -5.62 -2.85 -33.17
CA ALA A 102 -6.62 -1.82 -33.39
C ALA A 102 -6.52 -0.68 -32.35
N HIS A 103 -6.31 -1.01 -31.07
CA HIS A 103 -6.17 0.00 -30.02
C HIS A 103 -4.88 0.81 -30.17
N TRP A 104 -3.75 0.17 -30.50
CA TRP A 104 -2.49 0.85 -30.81
C TRP A 104 -2.66 1.86 -31.94
N TYR A 105 -3.37 1.49 -33.00
CA TYR A 105 -3.75 2.41 -34.07
C TYR A 105 -4.64 3.56 -33.57
N LEU A 106 -5.67 3.28 -32.77
CA LEU A 106 -6.53 4.33 -32.21
C LEU A 106 -5.73 5.33 -31.37
N LYS A 107 -4.83 4.86 -30.51
CA LYS A 107 -3.98 5.71 -29.67
C LYS A 107 -3.03 6.55 -30.51
N TYR A 108 -2.13 5.91 -31.23
CA TYR A 108 -0.97 6.58 -31.84
C TYR A 108 -1.26 7.21 -33.20
N ARG A 109 -2.37 6.86 -33.86
CA ARG A 109 -2.79 7.49 -35.12
C ARG A 109 -4.00 8.40 -34.97
N CYS A 110 -5.02 7.96 -34.23
CA CYS A 110 -6.29 8.67 -34.14
C CYS A 110 -6.42 9.56 -32.90
N ARG A 111 -5.55 9.39 -31.89
CA ARG A 111 -5.69 9.99 -30.56
C ARG A 111 -7.06 9.68 -29.94
N ALA A 112 -7.44 8.41 -29.99
CA ALA A 112 -8.62 7.88 -29.34
C ALA A 112 -8.20 6.81 -28.32
N HIS A 113 -8.91 6.75 -27.21
CA HIS A 113 -8.55 5.92 -26.06
C HIS A 113 -9.77 5.19 -25.50
N VAL A 114 -9.66 3.88 -25.37
CA VAL A 114 -10.62 3.06 -24.64
C VAL A 114 -9.94 2.52 -23.38
N SER A 115 -10.49 2.87 -22.24
CA SER A 115 -9.99 2.47 -20.92
C SER A 115 -11.10 1.87 -20.09
N TRP A 116 -10.74 1.27 -18.96
CA TRP A 116 -11.68 0.85 -17.93
C TRP A 116 -12.32 2.02 -17.17
N SER A 117 -11.73 3.22 -17.23
CA SER A 117 -12.16 4.41 -16.48
C SER A 117 -12.24 5.60 -17.43
N GLY A 118 -13.38 5.71 -18.11
CA GLY A 118 -13.65 6.70 -19.14
C GLY A 118 -13.04 6.37 -20.51
N SER A 119 -13.59 6.95 -21.56
CA SER A 119 -13.10 6.77 -22.94
C SER A 119 -13.24 8.06 -23.73
N GLN A 120 -12.39 8.21 -24.75
CA GLN A 120 -12.42 9.30 -25.72
C GLN A 120 -12.42 8.68 -27.12
N LEU A 121 -13.56 8.81 -27.82
CA LEU A 121 -13.78 8.20 -29.14
C LEU A 121 -14.27 9.24 -30.17
N ARG A 122 -13.76 10.47 -30.09
CA ARG A 122 -14.06 11.53 -31.06
C ARG A 122 -13.29 11.29 -32.35
N LEU A 123 -13.76 10.31 -33.11
CA LEU A 123 -13.17 9.88 -34.37
C LEU A 123 -13.85 10.57 -35.55
N PRO A 124 -13.11 10.87 -36.63
CA PRO A 124 -13.70 11.34 -37.89
C PRO A 124 -14.62 10.26 -38.49
N GLY A 125 -15.53 10.66 -39.39
CA GLY A 125 -16.45 9.71 -40.05
C GLY A 125 -15.72 8.59 -40.82
N LYS A 126 -14.57 8.91 -41.43
CA LYS A 126 -13.64 7.92 -42.00
C LYS A 126 -12.34 7.93 -41.21
N LEU A 127 -11.91 6.76 -40.74
CA LEU A 127 -10.67 6.57 -40.01
C LEU A 127 -9.46 6.91 -40.89
N PRO A 128 -8.48 7.69 -40.40
CA PRO A 128 -7.33 8.13 -41.19
C PRO A 128 -6.34 7.00 -41.47
N ALA A 129 -5.83 6.86 -42.71
CA ALA A 129 -4.79 5.86 -43.00
C ALA A 129 -3.58 5.96 -42.04
N PRO A 130 -2.96 4.84 -41.59
CA PRO A 130 -1.69 4.87 -40.86
C PRO A 130 -0.63 5.63 -41.65
N ARG A 131 0.26 6.38 -40.97
CA ARG A 131 1.36 7.11 -41.65
C ARG A 131 2.41 6.16 -42.22
N ALA A 132 2.62 5.04 -41.54
CA ALA A 132 3.43 3.89 -41.90
C ALA A 132 2.78 2.65 -41.26
N ALA A 133 3.22 1.46 -41.66
CA ALA A 133 2.80 0.22 -41.01
C ALA A 133 3.15 0.27 -39.51
N LEU A 134 2.17 -0.01 -38.65
CA LEU A 134 2.37 -0.09 -37.20
C LEU A 134 2.44 -1.56 -36.80
N ALA A 135 3.64 -2.06 -36.54
CA ALA A 135 3.88 -3.43 -36.12
C ALA A 135 4.51 -3.51 -34.74
N ARG A 136 4.07 -4.48 -33.92
CA ARG A 136 4.68 -4.82 -32.62
C ARG A 136 4.58 -6.32 -32.39
N SER A 137 5.58 -6.84 -31.67
CA SER A 137 5.60 -8.19 -31.13
C SER A 137 5.63 -8.12 -29.60
N ALA A 138 4.94 -9.03 -28.94
CA ALA A 138 5.05 -9.19 -27.49
C ALA A 138 6.45 -9.71 -27.15
N THR A 139 7.10 -9.08 -26.17
CA THR A 139 8.45 -9.43 -25.69
C THR A 139 8.43 -10.51 -24.60
N VAL A 140 7.24 -10.84 -24.08
CA VAL A 140 7.02 -11.88 -23.08
C VAL A 140 5.72 -12.64 -23.33
N PRO A 141 5.66 -13.95 -23.05
CA PRO A 141 4.48 -14.78 -23.31
C PRO A 141 3.32 -14.54 -22.33
N HIS A 142 3.59 -14.24 -21.06
CA HIS A 142 2.58 -14.07 -20.02
C HIS A 142 2.25 -12.59 -19.79
N ARG A 143 0.99 -12.18 -19.88
CA ARG A 143 0.50 -10.87 -19.42
C ARG A 143 -0.74 -11.09 -18.56
N PHE A 144 -0.47 -11.40 -17.31
CA PHE A 144 -1.43 -11.71 -16.27
C PHE A 144 -2.09 -10.45 -15.72
N VAL A 145 -3.38 -10.51 -15.43
CA VAL A 145 -4.14 -9.42 -14.82
C VAL A 145 -5.12 -9.94 -13.77
N CYS A 146 -5.41 -9.05 -12.81
CA CYS A 146 -6.30 -9.21 -11.66
C CYS A 146 -5.68 -9.92 -10.46
N ASN A 147 -5.79 -9.29 -9.28
CA ASN A 147 -5.42 -9.88 -7.99
C ASN A 147 -6.45 -10.94 -7.53
N ASP A 148 -6.07 -11.81 -6.60
CA ASP A 148 -6.99 -12.74 -5.92
C ASP A 148 -8.22 -12.03 -5.35
N THR A 149 -8.03 -10.84 -4.77
CA THR A 149 -9.09 -10.04 -4.15
C THR A 149 -9.92 -9.19 -5.12
N HIS A 150 -9.56 -9.16 -6.41
CA HIS A 150 -10.11 -8.17 -7.36
C HIS A 150 -11.63 -8.22 -7.50
N ASP A 151 -12.23 -9.41 -7.61
CA ASP A 151 -13.67 -9.54 -7.88
C ASP A 151 -14.46 -8.98 -6.70
N GLY A 152 -13.99 -9.24 -5.47
CA GLY A 152 -14.60 -8.77 -4.22
C GLY A 152 -14.68 -7.24 -4.15
N TYR A 153 -13.60 -6.54 -4.49
CA TYR A 153 -13.58 -5.07 -4.40
C TYR A 153 -13.95 -4.34 -5.70
N THR A 154 -13.96 -4.99 -6.86
CA THR A 154 -14.25 -4.32 -8.15
C THR A 154 -15.72 -4.44 -8.53
N GLY A 155 -16.28 -5.65 -8.45
CA GLY A 155 -17.58 -5.93 -9.03
C GLY A 155 -18.09 -7.31 -8.67
N PRO A 156 -18.22 -7.64 -7.37
CA PRO A 156 -18.69 -8.97 -6.95
C PRO A 156 -20.13 -9.22 -7.41
N TYR A 157 -20.86 -8.13 -7.70
CA TYR A 157 -22.23 -8.12 -8.20
C TYR A 157 -22.32 -7.85 -9.71
N ALA A 158 -21.20 -7.88 -10.44
CA ALA A 158 -21.15 -7.61 -11.86
C ALA A 158 -22.00 -8.59 -12.67
N ASP A 159 -22.67 -8.07 -13.69
CA ASP A 159 -23.38 -8.85 -14.69
C ASP A 159 -22.52 -9.12 -15.94
N TRP A 160 -23.10 -9.84 -16.89
CA TRP A 160 -22.42 -10.17 -18.15
C TRP A 160 -21.98 -8.93 -18.94
N PRO A 161 -22.79 -7.89 -19.17
CA PRO A 161 -22.34 -6.67 -19.86
C PRO A 161 -21.09 -6.03 -19.26
N ARG A 162 -20.97 -5.98 -17.92
CA ARG A 162 -19.77 -5.45 -17.26
C ARG A 162 -18.53 -6.32 -17.55
N TRP A 163 -18.65 -7.64 -17.39
CA TRP A 163 -17.56 -8.58 -17.68
C TRP A 163 -17.17 -8.61 -19.16
N GLU A 164 -18.15 -8.57 -20.07
CA GLU A 164 -17.91 -8.53 -21.51
C GLU A 164 -17.08 -7.30 -21.90
N ARG A 165 -17.44 -6.13 -21.34
CA ARG A 165 -16.69 -4.90 -21.55
C ARG A 165 -15.28 -4.98 -20.92
N LEU A 166 -15.15 -5.55 -19.73
CA LEU A 166 -13.85 -5.71 -19.07
C LEU A 166 -12.91 -6.56 -19.94
N LEU A 167 -13.37 -7.71 -20.44
CA LEU A 167 -12.58 -8.58 -21.32
C LEU A 167 -12.20 -7.89 -22.64
N ASP A 168 -13.13 -7.13 -23.24
CA ASP A 168 -12.83 -6.34 -24.44
C ASP A 168 -11.73 -5.31 -24.16
N VAL A 169 -11.78 -4.60 -23.01
CA VAL A 169 -10.73 -3.64 -22.62
C VAL A 169 -9.41 -4.34 -22.33
N LEU A 170 -9.39 -5.44 -21.57
CA LEU A 170 -8.17 -6.19 -21.30
C LEU A 170 -7.51 -6.67 -22.61
N ALA A 171 -8.30 -7.03 -23.63
CA ALA A 171 -7.80 -7.41 -24.96
C ALA A 171 -7.18 -6.22 -25.71
N LEU A 172 -7.83 -5.05 -25.67
CA LEU A 172 -7.27 -3.82 -26.25
C LEU A 172 -5.93 -3.42 -25.60
N HIS A 173 -5.72 -3.82 -24.34
CA HIS A 173 -4.49 -3.60 -23.58
C HIS A 173 -3.51 -4.79 -23.66
N GLY A 174 -3.81 -5.82 -24.45
CA GLY A 174 -2.89 -6.93 -24.72
C GLY A 174 -2.69 -7.91 -23.57
N CYS A 175 -3.53 -7.86 -22.54
CA CYS A 175 -3.60 -8.91 -21.51
C CYS A 175 -4.07 -10.22 -22.15
N ASN A 176 -3.47 -11.35 -21.76
CA ASN A 176 -3.91 -12.66 -22.25
C ASN A 176 -4.23 -13.66 -21.15
N GLU A 177 -3.88 -13.39 -19.91
CA GLU A 177 -4.16 -14.27 -18.76
C GLU A 177 -4.98 -13.49 -17.74
N VAL A 178 -6.18 -13.96 -17.42
CA VAL A 178 -7.08 -13.28 -16.47
C VAL A 178 -7.50 -14.28 -15.40
N LEU A 179 -7.37 -13.89 -14.14
CA LEU A 179 -7.91 -14.66 -13.02
C LEU A 179 -9.44 -14.60 -13.01
N VAL A 180 -10.10 -15.77 -13.02
CA VAL A 180 -11.56 -15.89 -13.03
C VAL A 180 -12.06 -16.63 -11.79
N THR A 181 -12.63 -15.89 -10.85
CA THR A 181 -13.25 -16.40 -9.62
C THR A 181 -14.78 -16.60 -9.71
N PRO A 182 -15.56 -15.89 -10.54
CA PRO A 182 -17.01 -16.11 -10.60
C PRO A 182 -17.39 -17.54 -11.01
N GLY A 183 -18.28 -18.15 -10.21
CA GLY A 183 -18.83 -19.49 -10.44
C GLY A 183 -18.06 -20.61 -9.73
N GLN A 184 -16.91 -20.33 -9.11
CA GLN A 184 -16.13 -21.34 -8.37
C GLN A 184 -16.87 -21.84 -7.12
N GLU A 185 -17.80 -21.05 -6.58
CA GLU A 185 -18.72 -21.47 -5.52
C GLU A 185 -19.53 -22.73 -5.91
N ALA A 186 -19.85 -22.91 -7.20
CA ALA A 186 -20.57 -24.10 -7.67
C ALA A 186 -19.68 -25.34 -7.80
N VAL A 187 -18.36 -25.16 -7.94
CA VAL A 187 -17.41 -26.27 -7.89
C VAL A 187 -17.37 -26.84 -6.49
N TYR A 188 -17.23 -25.98 -5.48
CA TYR A 188 -17.22 -26.40 -4.08
C TYR A 188 -18.58 -26.90 -3.62
N HIS A 189 -19.70 -26.31 -4.05
CA HIS A 189 -21.04 -26.84 -3.76
C HIS A 189 -21.16 -28.31 -4.19
N ARG A 190 -20.79 -28.62 -5.44
CA ARG A 190 -20.83 -30.01 -5.95
C ARG A 190 -19.79 -30.91 -5.29
N LEU A 191 -18.62 -30.37 -4.97
CA LEU A 191 -17.60 -31.10 -4.23
C LEU A 191 -18.13 -31.55 -2.87
N LEU A 192 -18.66 -30.64 -2.07
CA LEU A 192 -19.15 -30.96 -0.73
C LEU A 192 -20.31 -31.97 -0.77
N MET A 193 -21.18 -31.88 -1.77
CA MET A 193 -22.23 -32.88 -2.00
C MET A 193 -21.67 -34.28 -2.27
N ASP A 194 -20.56 -34.41 -3.01
CA ASP A 194 -19.88 -35.70 -3.22
C ASP A 194 -19.28 -36.27 -1.91
N PHE A 195 -19.00 -35.42 -0.92
CA PHE A 195 -18.32 -35.76 0.34
C PHE A 195 -19.23 -35.61 1.58
N GLY A 196 -20.52 -35.91 1.42
CA GLY A 196 -21.45 -36.15 2.53
C GLY A 196 -22.10 -34.90 3.14
N TYR A 197 -22.06 -33.76 2.46
CA TYR A 197 -22.81 -32.57 2.85
C TYR A 197 -24.12 -32.45 2.07
N SER A 198 -25.17 -31.95 2.72
CA SER A 198 -26.42 -31.61 2.06
C SER A 198 -26.32 -30.31 1.24
N ASP A 199 -27.31 -30.05 0.40
CA ASP A 199 -27.38 -28.81 -0.38
C ASP A 199 -27.39 -27.57 0.53
N ALA A 200 -28.15 -27.63 1.61
CA ALA A 200 -28.28 -26.54 2.58
C ALA A 200 -26.95 -26.26 3.31
N GLU A 201 -26.28 -27.30 3.80
CA GLU A 201 -24.97 -27.17 4.46
C GLU A 201 -23.93 -26.59 3.49
N SER A 202 -23.89 -27.12 2.26
CA SER A 202 -22.95 -26.67 1.23
C SER A 202 -23.15 -25.21 0.87
N ARG A 203 -24.40 -24.76 0.70
CA ARG A 203 -24.71 -23.34 0.39
C ARG A 203 -24.51 -22.39 1.58
N ALA A 204 -24.65 -22.88 2.82
CA ALA A 204 -24.41 -22.09 4.02
C ALA A 204 -22.93 -21.82 4.26
N TRP A 205 -22.05 -22.74 3.85
CA TRP A 205 -20.60 -22.58 3.96
C TRP A 205 -20.02 -21.59 2.94
N LEU A 206 -20.72 -21.36 1.82
CA LEU A 206 -20.30 -20.45 0.76
C LEU A 206 -20.58 -18.98 1.13
N PRO A 207 -19.59 -18.07 1.03
CA PRO A 207 -19.81 -16.65 1.27
C PRO A 207 -20.66 -15.99 0.18
N ALA A 208 -21.25 -14.84 0.53
CA ALA A 208 -21.77 -13.88 -0.43
C ALA A 208 -20.69 -13.47 -1.45
N PRO A 209 -21.05 -13.11 -2.70
CA PRO A 209 -20.09 -12.79 -3.76
C PRO A 209 -19.01 -11.76 -3.38
N SER A 210 -19.34 -10.79 -2.52
CA SER A 210 -18.38 -9.79 -2.02
C SER A 210 -17.19 -10.38 -1.27
N HIS A 211 -17.35 -11.55 -0.64
CA HIS A 211 -16.37 -12.15 0.27
C HIS A 211 -15.72 -13.44 -0.26
N GLN A 212 -16.19 -13.95 -1.40
CA GLN A 212 -15.67 -15.17 -2.03
C GLN A 212 -14.16 -15.16 -2.29
N PRO A 213 -13.50 -14.03 -2.64
CA PRO A 213 -12.05 -14.02 -2.81
C PRO A 213 -11.26 -14.51 -1.60
N TRP A 214 -11.62 -14.07 -0.39
CA TRP A 214 -10.92 -14.49 0.84
C TRP A 214 -11.21 -15.94 1.20
N TRP A 215 -12.36 -16.46 0.79
CA TRP A 215 -12.66 -17.90 0.91
C TRP A 215 -11.82 -18.76 -0.02
N LEU A 216 -11.61 -18.32 -1.26
CA LEU A 216 -10.72 -19.00 -2.20
C LEU A 216 -9.25 -18.99 -1.75
N LEU A 217 -8.87 -18.02 -0.91
CA LEU A 217 -7.56 -17.92 -0.23
C LEU A 217 -7.49 -18.65 1.12
N GLN A 218 -8.53 -19.41 1.52
CA GLN A 218 -8.63 -20.06 2.83
C GLN A 218 -8.64 -19.13 4.05
N ASN A 219 -8.91 -17.84 3.88
CA ASN A 219 -8.92 -16.88 4.98
C ASN A 219 -10.22 -16.90 5.78
N MET A 220 -11.32 -17.33 5.18
CA MET A 220 -12.63 -17.36 5.84
C MET A 220 -13.60 -18.30 5.12
N SER A 221 -14.69 -18.67 5.79
CA SER A 221 -15.85 -19.32 5.18
C SER A 221 -17.15 -18.75 5.74
N GLY A 222 -18.27 -18.99 5.07
CA GLY A 222 -19.56 -18.38 5.41
C GLY A 222 -19.57 -16.87 5.14
N TYR A 223 -20.42 -16.12 5.85
CA TYR A 223 -20.63 -14.66 5.70
C TYR A 223 -21.60 -14.23 4.58
N GLY A 224 -22.68 -13.56 4.97
CA GLY A 224 -23.67 -12.98 4.05
C GLY A 224 -24.55 -13.99 3.29
N GLY A 225 -24.42 -15.28 3.59
CA GLY A 225 -25.22 -16.38 3.03
C GLY A 225 -26.39 -16.82 3.94
N PRO A 226 -27.02 -17.98 3.64
CA PRO A 226 -26.68 -18.92 2.57
C PRO A 226 -27.00 -18.35 1.17
N LEU A 227 -26.24 -18.76 0.15
CA LEU A 227 -26.57 -18.43 -1.24
C LEU A 227 -27.85 -19.15 -1.67
N SER A 228 -28.76 -18.51 -2.40
CA SER A 228 -29.89 -19.22 -3.01
C SER A 228 -29.43 -20.14 -4.16
N PRO A 229 -30.17 -21.22 -4.45
CA PRO A 229 -29.92 -22.04 -5.64
C PRO A 229 -29.91 -21.22 -6.94
N GLU A 230 -30.81 -20.23 -7.06
CA GLU A 230 -30.94 -19.37 -8.23
C GLU A 230 -29.74 -18.42 -8.38
N LEU A 231 -29.25 -17.83 -7.28
CA LEU A 231 -28.05 -17.00 -7.29
C LEU A 231 -26.82 -17.83 -7.66
N LEU A 232 -26.69 -19.04 -7.08
CA LEU A 232 -25.62 -19.98 -7.42
C LEU A 232 -25.65 -20.32 -8.92
N ALA A 233 -26.82 -20.61 -9.48
CA ALA A 233 -26.99 -20.88 -10.91
C ALA A 233 -26.62 -19.68 -11.77
N LYS A 234 -27.03 -18.46 -11.39
CA LYS A 234 -26.74 -17.21 -12.11
C LYS A 234 -25.24 -16.91 -12.12
N ARG A 235 -24.55 -17.08 -10.98
CA ARG A 235 -23.09 -16.94 -10.87
C ARG A 235 -22.34 -18.01 -11.67
N THR A 236 -22.84 -19.25 -11.67
CA THR A 236 -22.26 -20.33 -12.47
C THR A 236 -22.33 -20.01 -13.97
N GLU A 237 -23.49 -19.56 -14.47
CA GLU A 237 -23.65 -19.17 -15.88
C GLU A 237 -22.78 -17.96 -16.25
N LEU A 238 -22.63 -17.00 -15.33
CA LEU A 238 -21.69 -15.88 -15.53
C LEU A 238 -20.26 -16.40 -15.72
N GLY A 239 -19.77 -17.27 -14.84
CA GLY A 239 -18.45 -17.90 -14.96
C GLY A 239 -18.26 -18.63 -16.29
N ARG A 240 -19.27 -19.38 -16.75
CA ARG A 240 -19.25 -20.04 -18.07
C ARG A 240 -19.11 -19.04 -19.22
N ARG A 241 -19.84 -17.93 -19.17
CA ARG A 241 -19.77 -16.87 -20.19
C ARG A 241 -18.42 -16.19 -20.23
N ILE A 242 -17.84 -15.88 -19.08
CA ILE A 242 -16.50 -15.28 -18.96
C ILE A 242 -15.46 -16.20 -19.59
N VAL A 243 -15.39 -17.45 -19.13
CA VAL A 243 -14.40 -18.42 -19.59
C VAL A 243 -14.55 -18.70 -21.10
N ARG A 244 -15.78 -18.83 -21.60
CA ARG A 244 -16.04 -18.99 -23.04
C ARG A 244 -15.54 -17.79 -23.84
N ARG A 245 -15.86 -16.56 -23.42
CA ARG A 245 -15.43 -15.36 -24.16
C ARG A 245 -13.92 -15.18 -24.14
N MET A 246 -13.26 -15.51 -23.05
CA MET A 246 -11.79 -15.51 -23.02
C MET A 246 -11.22 -16.44 -24.09
N ARG A 247 -11.72 -17.68 -24.19
CA ARG A 247 -11.29 -18.62 -25.23
C ARG A 247 -11.61 -18.14 -26.65
N GLU A 248 -12.79 -17.56 -26.86
CA GLU A 248 -13.17 -16.92 -28.14
C GLU A 248 -12.17 -15.81 -28.52
N LEU A 249 -11.65 -15.07 -27.54
CA LEU A 249 -10.65 -14.03 -27.77
C LEU A 249 -9.21 -14.57 -27.90
N GLY A 250 -8.98 -15.87 -27.65
CA GLY A 250 -7.64 -16.44 -27.57
C GLY A 250 -6.89 -16.12 -26.27
N MET A 251 -7.61 -15.64 -25.25
CA MET A 251 -7.10 -15.46 -23.89
C MET A 251 -7.20 -16.76 -23.07
N ARG A 252 -6.38 -16.86 -22.04
CA ARG A 252 -6.26 -18.00 -21.13
C ARG A 252 -6.93 -17.67 -19.78
N PRO A 253 -8.01 -18.36 -19.40
CA PRO A 253 -8.56 -18.26 -18.06
C PRO A 253 -7.59 -18.90 -17.06
N VAL A 254 -7.19 -18.15 -16.04
CA VAL A 254 -6.51 -18.69 -14.86
C VAL A 254 -7.59 -18.97 -13.82
N LEU A 255 -7.78 -20.24 -13.45
CA LEU A 255 -8.83 -20.64 -12.50
C LEU A 255 -8.22 -20.93 -11.12
N PRO A 256 -8.97 -20.77 -10.02
CA PRO A 256 -8.52 -21.27 -8.71
C PRO A 256 -8.27 -22.79 -8.76
N GLY A 257 -7.17 -23.24 -8.17
CA GLY A 257 -6.90 -24.67 -7.98
C GLY A 257 -7.29 -25.16 -6.59
N TYR A 258 -7.01 -26.44 -6.31
CA TYR A 258 -7.34 -27.07 -5.03
C TYR A 258 -6.08 -27.43 -4.24
N PHE A 259 -6.04 -26.96 -3.00
CA PHE A 259 -4.92 -27.16 -2.09
C PHE A 259 -5.37 -27.53 -0.66
N GLY A 260 -6.60 -28.04 -0.51
CA GLY A 260 -7.07 -28.67 0.73
C GLY A 260 -8.12 -27.88 1.52
N THR A 261 -8.81 -26.91 0.93
CA THR A 261 -9.87 -26.16 1.64
C THR A 261 -11.07 -27.08 1.92
N VAL A 262 -11.41 -27.28 3.19
CA VAL A 262 -12.61 -28.04 3.60
C VAL A 262 -13.32 -27.39 4.80
N PRO A 263 -14.62 -27.66 5.02
CA PRO A 263 -15.31 -27.21 6.24
C PRO A 263 -14.73 -27.87 7.50
N GLU A 264 -14.98 -27.26 8.65
CA GLU A 264 -14.78 -27.92 9.94
C GLU A 264 -15.58 -29.24 10.01
N GLY A 265 -15.02 -30.25 10.67
CA GLY A 265 -15.65 -31.57 10.81
C GLY A 265 -15.65 -32.42 9.53
N PHE A 266 -14.89 -32.04 8.48
CA PHE A 266 -14.79 -32.83 7.25
C PHE A 266 -14.31 -34.27 7.49
N ALA A 267 -13.39 -34.45 8.45
CA ALA A 267 -12.86 -35.77 8.80
C ALA A 267 -13.90 -36.71 9.43
N ASP A 268 -14.91 -36.16 10.11
CA ASP A 268 -15.97 -36.96 10.74
C ASP A 268 -16.87 -37.65 9.71
N ARG A 269 -16.96 -37.07 8.50
CA ARG A 269 -17.79 -37.58 7.39
C ARG A 269 -17.00 -38.42 6.40
N ASN A 270 -15.67 -38.29 6.39
CA ASN A 270 -14.80 -38.82 5.34
C ASN A 270 -13.67 -39.66 5.97
N PRO A 271 -13.87 -40.98 6.17
CA PRO A 271 -12.87 -41.85 6.77
C PRO A 271 -11.51 -41.79 6.05
N GLY A 272 -10.43 -41.61 6.81
CA GLY A 272 -9.07 -41.47 6.29
C GLY A 272 -8.68 -40.02 5.95
N ALA A 273 -9.60 -39.06 6.04
CA ALA A 273 -9.26 -37.65 6.01
C ALA A 273 -8.63 -37.21 7.33
N ARG A 274 -7.69 -36.27 7.23
CA ARG A 274 -7.07 -35.60 8.37
C ARG A 274 -7.10 -34.11 8.10
N THR A 275 -7.67 -33.33 9.00
CA THR A 275 -7.68 -31.87 8.90
C THR A 275 -6.77 -31.23 9.94
N ILE A 276 -6.21 -30.07 9.58
CA ILE A 276 -5.43 -29.20 10.44
C ILE A 276 -6.24 -27.92 10.65
N PRO A 277 -6.70 -27.63 11.89
CA PRO A 277 -7.39 -26.38 12.20
C PRO A 277 -6.52 -25.17 11.86
N GLN A 278 -7.12 -24.16 11.23
CA GLN A 278 -6.38 -22.97 10.75
C GLN A 278 -6.56 -21.73 11.64
N GLY A 279 -7.36 -21.81 12.70
CA GLY A 279 -7.60 -20.69 13.61
C GLY A 279 -8.46 -19.59 12.97
N SER A 280 -8.08 -18.32 13.16
CA SER A 280 -8.83 -17.17 12.66
C SER A 280 -7.95 -16.23 11.83
N TRP A 281 -8.59 -15.46 10.94
CA TRP A 281 -7.99 -14.39 10.17
C TRP A 281 -8.83 -13.13 10.39
N ASN A 282 -8.22 -12.08 10.97
CA ASN A 282 -8.89 -10.81 11.28
C ASN A 282 -10.24 -10.95 12.02
N GLY A 283 -10.36 -11.95 12.91
CA GLY A 283 -11.58 -12.21 13.67
C GLY A 283 -12.58 -13.16 13.00
N LEU A 284 -12.36 -13.58 11.75
CA LEU A 284 -13.17 -14.59 11.07
C LEU A 284 -12.55 -16.00 11.22
N PRO A 285 -13.37 -17.05 11.42
CA PRO A 285 -12.88 -18.42 11.45
C PRO A 285 -12.40 -18.84 10.05
N ARG A 286 -11.20 -19.44 9.99
CA ARG A 286 -10.66 -20.03 8.77
C ARG A 286 -11.27 -21.42 8.56
N PRO A 287 -11.49 -21.85 7.30
CA PRO A 287 -11.78 -23.25 7.01
C PRO A 287 -10.60 -24.15 7.41
N ASP A 288 -10.90 -25.41 7.70
CA ASP A 288 -9.90 -26.42 7.98
C ASP A 288 -9.05 -26.74 6.74
N TRP A 289 -7.79 -27.13 6.97
CA TRP A 289 -6.89 -27.57 5.91
C TRP A 289 -6.82 -29.10 5.87
N LEU A 290 -7.31 -29.71 4.80
CA LEU A 290 -7.16 -31.13 4.53
C LEU A 290 -5.69 -31.45 4.26
N ASP A 291 -5.06 -32.23 5.14
CA ASP A 291 -3.65 -32.63 5.05
C ASP A 291 -3.40 -33.29 3.68
N PRO A 292 -2.55 -32.70 2.82
CA PRO A 292 -2.29 -33.26 1.49
C PRO A 292 -1.64 -34.65 1.50
N ARG A 293 -1.15 -35.12 2.65
CA ARG A 293 -0.62 -36.47 2.84
C ARG A 293 -1.71 -37.51 3.15
N SER A 294 -2.93 -37.09 3.46
CA SER A 294 -4.03 -38.00 3.73
C SER A 294 -4.43 -38.78 2.48
N THR A 295 -4.94 -40.00 2.65
CA THR A 295 -5.36 -40.86 1.53
C THR A 295 -6.56 -40.29 0.78
N VAL A 296 -7.35 -39.43 1.42
CA VAL A 296 -8.55 -38.80 0.86
C VAL A 296 -8.21 -37.58 0.01
N PHE A 297 -7.08 -36.91 0.23
CA PHE A 297 -6.74 -35.68 -0.49
C PHE A 297 -6.72 -35.84 -2.03
N PRO A 298 -6.09 -36.87 -2.62
CA PRO A 298 -6.13 -37.09 -4.07
C PRO A 298 -7.54 -37.26 -4.63
N GLU A 299 -8.44 -37.91 -3.88
CA GLU A 299 -9.83 -38.15 -4.30
C GLU A 299 -10.62 -36.83 -4.33
N VAL A 300 -10.48 -36.01 -3.28
CA VAL A 300 -11.12 -34.68 -3.19
C VAL A 300 -10.59 -33.75 -4.28
N ALA A 301 -9.27 -33.72 -4.48
CA ALA A 301 -8.67 -32.92 -5.55
C ALA A 301 -9.16 -33.37 -6.93
N ALA A 302 -9.20 -34.68 -7.21
CA ALA A 302 -9.72 -35.22 -8.47
C ALA A 302 -11.19 -34.85 -8.68
N ALA A 303 -12.02 -34.90 -7.64
CA ALA A 303 -13.42 -34.48 -7.68
C ALA A 303 -13.58 -32.98 -7.95
N PHE A 304 -12.80 -32.13 -7.26
CA PHE A 304 -12.80 -30.68 -7.48
C PHE A 304 -12.50 -30.36 -8.94
N TYR A 305 -11.40 -30.90 -9.46
CA TYR A 305 -11.01 -30.67 -10.84
C TYR A 305 -12.00 -31.29 -11.84
N ARG A 306 -12.64 -32.43 -11.53
CA ARG A 306 -13.71 -32.99 -12.38
C ARG A 306 -14.88 -32.01 -12.48
N HIS A 307 -15.38 -31.51 -11.35
CA HIS A 307 -16.51 -30.56 -11.34
C HIS A 307 -16.17 -29.24 -12.03
N GLN A 308 -14.98 -28.70 -11.78
CA GLN A 308 -14.52 -27.48 -12.43
C GLN A 308 -14.44 -27.63 -13.95
N ARG A 309 -13.93 -28.77 -14.46
CA ARG A 309 -13.90 -29.07 -15.90
C ARG A 309 -15.30 -29.21 -16.49
N THR A 310 -16.20 -29.90 -15.78
CA THR A 310 -17.60 -30.05 -16.22
C THR A 310 -18.30 -28.70 -16.32
N LEU A 311 -18.03 -27.79 -15.38
CA LEU A 311 -18.66 -26.47 -15.35
C LEU A 311 -18.06 -25.50 -16.36
N PHE A 312 -16.74 -25.44 -16.47
CA PHE A 312 -16.04 -24.36 -17.20
C PHE A 312 -15.20 -24.83 -18.39
N GLY A 313 -15.03 -26.15 -18.60
CA GLY A 313 -14.17 -26.72 -19.64
C GLY A 313 -12.70 -26.80 -19.22
N ALA A 314 -11.80 -27.03 -20.19
CA ALA A 314 -10.37 -27.18 -19.95
C ALA A 314 -9.67 -25.84 -19.63
N ALA A 315 -8.77 -25.84 -18.66
CA ALA A 315 -7.91 -24.71 -18.34
C ALA A 315 -6.49 -25.24 -18.10
N ASP A 316 -5.50 -24.41 -18.45
CA ASP A 316 -4.08 -24.80 -18.43
C ASP A 316 -3.31 -24.15 -17.27
N SER A 317 -3.91 -23.17 -16.60
CA SER A 317 -3.27 -22.43 -15.51
C SER A 317 -4.17 -22.39 -14.28
N PHE A 318 -3.61 -22.75 -13.13
CA PHE A 318 -4.34 -22.78 -11.86
C PHE A 318 -3.61 -21.99 -10.79
N LYS A 319 -4.35 -21.07 -10.15
CA LYS A 319 -3.82 -20.22 -9.09
C LYS A 319 -4.08 -20.84 -7.73
N MET A 320 -3.02 -21.06 -6.95
CA MET A 320 -3.08 -21.66 -5.61
C MET A 320 -1.97 -21.10 -4.72
N ASP A 321 -2.33 -20.68 -3.51
CA ASP A 321 -1.45 -20.02 -2.55
C ASP A 321 -1.56 -20.72 -1.18
N LEU A 322 -0.73 -21.73 -0.97
CA LEU A 322 -0.68 -22.52 0.28
C LEU A 322 -0.33 -21.62 1.47
N LEU A 323 -1.13 -21.68 2.55
CA LEU A 323 -0.91 -20.95 3.80
C LEU A 323 -0.81 -19.42 3.61
N HIS A 324 -1.70 -18.88 2.76
CA HIS A 324 -1.77 -17.45 2.48
C HIS A 324 -2.14 -16.63 3.73
N GLU A 325 -1.33 -15.60 4.03
CA GLU A 325 -1.50 -14.65 5.14
C GLU A 325 -1.79 -15.29 6.51
N GLY A 326 -1.12 -16.42 6.78
CA GLY A 326 -1.22 -17.14 8.04
C GLY A 326 -1.72 -18.56 7.83
N GLY A 327 -2.54 -19.03 8.77
CA GLY A 327 -2.76 -20.47 8.93
C GLY A 327 -1.55 -21.15 9.56
N GLU A 328 -1.74 -22.40 9.98
CA GLU A 328 -0.68 -23.19 10.60
C GLU A 328 -0.51 -24.50 9.85
N ALA A 329 0.73 -24.82 9.51
CA ALA A 329 1.04 -26.12 8.92
C ALA A 329 0.90 -27.27 9.93
N GLY A 330 0.84 -26.97 11.23
CA GLY A 330 0.90 -27.97 12.28
C GLY A 330 2.15 -28.84 12.17
N ASP A 331 1.97 -30.16 12.16
CA ASP A 331 3.02 -31.15 11.93
C ASP A 331 3.18 -31.54 10.45
N VAL A 332 2.51 -30.84 9.51
CA VAL A 332 2.60 -31.12 8.07
C VAL A 332 3.87 -30.50 7.50
N PRO A 333 4.82 -31.28 6.96
CA PRO A 333 6.00 -30.73 6.30
C PRO A 333 5.58 -30.02 5.01
N VAL A 334 5.79 -28.70 4.92
CA VAL A 334 5.37 -27.85 3.79
C VAL A 334 5.88 -28.40 2.44
N ALA A 335 7.12 -28.90 2.38
CA ALA A 335 7.67 -29.51 1.17
C ALA A 335 6.91 -30.77 0.72
N ALA A 336 6.47 -31.61 1.66
CA ALA A 336 5.68 -32.80 1.34
C ALA A 336 4.26 -32.42 0.89
N ALA A 337 3.65 -31.44 1.55
CA ALA A 337 2.36 -30.89 1.15
C ALA A 337 2.40 -30.29 -0.27
N ALA A 338 3.42 -29.48 -0.57
CA ALA A 338 3.62 -28.86 -1.87
C ALA A 338 3.72 -29.93 -2.99
N ARG A 339 4.51 -30.98 -2.79
CA ARG A 339 4.61 -32.11 -3.74
C ARG A 339 3.29 -32.84 -3.94
N ALA A 340 2.53 -33.07 -2.87
CA ALA A 340 1.23 -33.74 -2.96
C ALA A 340 0.20 -32.90 -3.72
N VAL A 341 0.16 -31.58 -3.46
CA VAL A 341 -0.68 -30.63 -4.20
C VAL A 341 -0.29 -30.59 -5.67
N GLU A 342 1.01 -30.49 -5.98
CA GLU A 342 1.52 -30.55 -7.36
C GLU A 342 1.14 -31.85 -8.06
N THR A 343 1.32 -32.99 -7.38
CA THR A 343 0.99 -34.31 -7.91
C THR A 343 -0.50 -34.42 -8.23
N ALA A 344 -1.37 -33.95 -7.32
CA ALA A 344 -2.81 -33.95 -7.53
C ALA A 344 -3.22 -33.06 -8.71
N LEU A 345 -2.65 -31.85 -8.82
CA LEU A 345 -2.86 -30.97 -9.96
C LEU A 345 -2.45 -31.66 -11.27
N ARG A 346 -1.23 -32.20 -11.35
CA ARG A 346 -0.69 -32.81 -12.57
C ARG A 346 -1.44 -34.08 -12.97
N THR A 347 -1.93 -34.85 -12.00
CA THR A 347 -2.77 -36.02 -12.23
C THR A 347 -4.11 -35.62 -12.85
N ALA A 348 -4.77 -34.60 -12.31
CA ALA A 348 -6.06 -34.14 -12.81
C ALA A 348 -5.96 -33.28 -14.09
N ARG A 349 -4.80 -32.63 -14.29
CA ARG A 349 -4.49 -31.67 -15.37
C ARG A 349 -3.04 -31.84 -15.83
N PRO A 350 -2.77 -32.83 -16.70
CA PRO A 350 -1.44 -33.00 -17.27
C PRO A 350 -0.97 -31.73 -18.00
N GLY A 351 0.22 -31.23 -17.65
CA GLY A 351 0.82 -30.06 -18.28
C GLY A 351 0.36 -28.70 -17.73
N ALA A 352 -0.48 -28.67 -16.70
CA ALA A 352 -0.93 -27.43 -16.08
C ALA A 352 0.22 -26.61 -15.47
N THR A 353 0.09 -25.30 -15.56
CA THR A 353 0.93 -24.33 -14.85
C THR A 353 0.32 -24.01 -13.49
N TRP A 354 1.13 -24.13 -12.44
CA TRP A 354 0.80 -23.62 -11.12
C TRP A 354 1.20 -22.14 -11.02
N VAL A 355 0.20 -21.27 -10.95
CA VAL A 355 0.40 -19.82 -10.76
C VAL A 355 0.42 -19.50 -9.26
N ILE A 356 1.48 -18.85 -8.78
CA ILE A 356 1.68 -18.51 -7.35
C ILE A 356 1.83 -17.00 -7.20
N LEU A 357 1.17 -16.41 -6.20
CA LEU A 357 1.34 -15.00 -5.84
C LEU A 357 2.70 -14.75 -5.16
N GLY A 358 3.54 -13.90 -5.75
CA GLY A 358 4.68 -13.31 -5.06
C GLY A 358 4.21 -12.23 -4.09
N TRP A 359 4.03 -12.58 -2.81
CA TRP A 359 3.55 -11.66 -1.76
C TRP A 359 4.16 -12.01 -0.40
N GLN A 360 4.73 -10.99 0.25
CA GLN A 360 5.45 -11.16 1.53
C GLN A 360 6.48 -12.29 1.43
N ALA A 361 6.33 -13.36 2.23
CA ALA A 361 7.21 -14.51 2.23
C ALA A 361 6.72 -15.67 1.33
N ASN A 362 5.66 -15.47 0.54
CA ASN A 362 5.12 -16.45 -0.40
C ASN A 362 5.65 -16.20 -1.83
N PRO A 363 6.05 -17.25 -2.57
CA PRO A 363 6.29 -18.62 -2.10
C PRO A 363 7.49 -18.71 -1.16
N SER A 364 7.42 -19.63 -0.19
CA SER A 364 8.57 -19.89 0.68
C SER A 364 9.68 -20.64 -0.08
N PRO A 365 10.97 -20.47 0.30
CA PRO A 365 12.06 -21.19 -0.34
C PRO A 365 11.91 -22.71 -0.28
N ALA A 366 11.40 -23.24 0.84
CA ALA A 366 11.16 -24.68 1.03
C ALA A 366 10.03 -25.22 0.15
N LEU A 367 9.04 -24.39 -0.19
CA LEU A 367 8.01 -24.74 -1.17
C LEU A 367 8.65 -24.84 -2.55
N LEU A 368 9.43 -23.84 -2.99
CA LEU A 368 10.08 -23.87 -4.31
C LEU A 368 11.07 -25.02 -4.47
N ASP A 369 11.85 -25.35 -3.44
CA ASP A 369 12.79 -26.49 -3.45
C ASP A 369 12.08 -27.84 -3.63
N ALA A 370 10.78 -27.91 -3.32
CA ALA A 370 10.01 -29.13 -3.37
C ALA A 370 9.28 -29.35 -4.71
N LEU A 371 9.12 -28.30 -5.52
CA LEU A 371 8.33 -28.32 -6.75
C LEU A 371 9.18 -28.52 -8.00
N ASP A 372 8.57 -29.05 -9.07
CA ASP A 372 9.10 -28.88 -10.42
C ASP A 372 8.78 -27.47 -10.93
N THR A 373 9.72 -26.56 -10.73
CA THR A 373 9.60 -25.13 -11.03
C THR A 373 9.43 -24.82 -12.52
N SER A 374 9.67 -25.77 -13.43
CA SER A 374 9.45 -25.58 -14.88
C SER A 374 7.97 -25.42 -15.26
N ARG A 375 7.05 -25.79 -14.37
CA ARG A 375 5.59 -25.61 -14.51
C ARG A 375 5.01 -24.64 -13.48
N VAL A 376 5.85 -23.82 -12.88
CA VAL A 376 5.43 -22.77 -11.96
C VAL A 376 5.58 -21.42 -12.66
N LEU A 377 4.60 -20.54 -12.46
CA LEU A 377 4.71 -19.12 -12.80
C LEU A 377 4.44 -18.30 -11.55
N ILE A 378 5.44 -17.55 -11.09
CA ILE A 378 5.24 -16.60 -9.99
C ILE A 378 4.73 -15.29 -10.56
N VAL A 379 3.54 -14.84 -10.15
CA VAL A 379 3.02 -13.50 -10.46
C VAL A 379 3.43 -12.56 -9.33
N ASP A 380 4.46 -11.74 -9.56
CA ASP A 380 5.11 -10.99 -8.49
C ASP A 380 4.42 -9.67 -8.16
N GLY A 381 3.81 -9.56 -6.98
CA GLY A 381 3.14 -8.32 -6.57
C GLY A 381 4.08 -7.20 -6.11
N LEU A 382 5.39 -7.47 -6.00
CA LEU A 382 6.35 -6.60 -5.32
C LEU A 382 7.54 -6.18 -6.20
N SER A 383 7.54 -6.50 -7.50
CA SER A 383 8.69 -6.21 -8.38
C SER A 383 9.06 -4.71 -8.42
N ASP A 384 8.08 -3.86 -8.13
CA ASP A 384 8.20 -2.41 -8.10
C ASP A 384 8.51 -1.83 -6.71
N LEU A 385 9.03 -2.62 -5.77
CA LEU A 385 9.54 -2.14 -4.48
C LEU A 385 11.08 -2.06 -4.46
N ASP A 386 11.63 -1.04 -3.81
CA ASP A 386 13.09 -0.87 -3.66
C ASP A 386 13.78 -1.96 -2.84
N THR A 387 13.02 -2.67 -2.00
CA THR A 387 13.50 -3.83 -1.24
C THR A 387 13.72 -5.07 -2.13
N VAL A 388 13.13 -5.12 -3.31
CA VAL A 388 13.28 -6.24 -4.24
C VAL A 388 14.47 -5.99 -5.17
N THR A 389 15.51 -6.79 -5.01
CA THR A 389 16.81 -6.59 -5.68
C THR A 389 17.18 -7.70 -6.66
N ASP A 390 16.90 -8.97 -6.32
CA ASP A 390 17.38 -10.14 -7.09
C ASP A 390 16.38 -11.30 -7.00
N ARG A 391 15.49 -11.36 -7.98
CA ARG A 391 14.41 -12.34 -8.05
C ARG A 391 14.85 -13.71 -8.55
N GLU A 392 15.90 -13.77 -9.35
CA GLU A 392 16.47 -15.03 -9.84
C GLU A 392 17.01 -15.84 -8.69
N ARG A 393 17.70 -15.18 -7.74
CA ARG A 393 18.15 -15.84 -6.52
C ARG A 393 17.00 -16.18 -5.59
N GLU A 394 16.12 -15.22 -5.30
CA GLU A 394 15.02 -15.40 -4.34
C GLU A 394 14.06 -16.51 -4.77
N TRP A 395 13.78 -16.64 -6.06
CA TRP A 395 12.90 -17.67 -6.61
C TRP A 395 13.63 -18.81 -7.29
N ARG A 396 14.94 -18.95 -7.07
CA ARG A 396 15.72 -20.13 -7.52
C ARG A 396 15.60 -20.39 -9.03
N GLY A 397 15.57 -19.33 -9.83
CA GLY A 397 15.42 -19.40 -11.29
C GLY A 397 14.01 -19.80 -11.78
N THR A 398 13.01 -19.86 -10.90
CA THR A 398 11.62 -20.16 -11.28
C THR A 398 11.08 -19.07 -12.22
N PRO A 399 10.37 -19.42 -13.31
CA PRO A 399 9.75 -18.45 -14.19
C PRO A 399 8.80 -17.50 -13.44
N TYR A 400 8.88 -16.22 -13.74
CA TYR A 400 8.07 -15.21 -13.07
C TYR A 400 7.59 -14.09 -13.99
N ALA A 401 6.52 -13.42 -13.58
CA ALA A 401 6.00 -12.22 -14.23
C ALA A 401 6.33 -10.98 -13.38
N PHE A 402 7.01 -10.00 -13.98
CA PHE A 402 7.26 -8.69 -13.35
C PHE A 402 5.93 -8.02 -13.06
N GLY A 403 5.67 -7.67 -11.81
CA GLY A 403 4.34 -7.24 -11.42
C GLY A 403 4.28 -6.12 -10.38
N THR A 404 3.04 -5.74 -10.10
CA THR A 404 2.67 -4.65 -9.20
C THR A 404 1.27 -4.88 -8.64
N ILE A 405 1.07 -4.45 -7.39
CA ILE A 405 -0.25 -4.27 -6.77
C ILE A 405 -0.44 -2.76 -6.53
N PRO A 406 -0.97 -2.02 -7.51
CA PRO A 406 -1.03 -0.55 -7.43
C PRO A 406 -2.20 -0.05 -6.57
N ASN A 407 -3.19 -0.91 -6.31
CA ASN A 407 -4.39 -0.56 -5.53
C ASN A 407 -4.68 -1.63 -4.47
N PHE A 408 -5.07 -1.18 -3.27
CA PHE A 408 -5.44 -2.00 -2.12
C PHE A 408 -6.85 -1.62 -1.64
N GLY A 409 -7.71 -2.61 -1.37
CA GLY A 409 -9.08 -2.45 -0.88
C GLY A 409 -10.05 -1.78 -1.85
N GLY A 410 -9.62 -1.44 -3.07
CA GLY A 410 -10.39 -0.55 -3.93
C GLY A 410 -10.46 0.90 -3.45
N ARG A 411 -9.58 1.30 -2.53
CA ARG A 411 -9.46 2.67 -2.05
C ARG A 411 -9.36 3.63 -3.23
N THR A 412 -10.02 4.77 -3.13
CA THR A 412 -10.09 5.76 -4.22
C THR A 412 -8.81 6.59 -4.32
N THR A 413 -7.67 6.09 -3.86
CA THR A 413 -6.38 6.79 -3.98
C THR A 413 -5.90 6.81 -5.42
N ILE A 414 -5.17 7.85 -5.81
CA ILE A 414 -4.44 7.90 -7.08
C ILE A 414 -2.96 7.59 -6.82
N GLY A 415 -2.40 6.63 -7.55
CA GLY A 415 -0.95 6.49 -7.64
C GLY A 415 -0.41 5.10 -7.97
N ALA A 416 0.80 5.07 -8.53
CA ALA A 416 1.53 3.86 -8.89
C ALA A 416 3.04 4.11 -9.09
N ASN A 417 3.87 3.07 -9.05
CA ASN A 417 5.34 3.20 -9.13
C ASN A 417 5.88 3.18 -10.57
N THR A 418 5.33 4.03 -11.42
CA THR A 418 5.62 4.01 -12.87
C THR A 418 7.09 4.27 -13.22
N ASP A 419 7.78 5.00 -12.35
CA ASP A 419 9.21 5.24 -12.40
C ASP A 419 10.02 3.95 -12.30
N ARG A 420 9.64 3.07 -11.36
CA ARG A 420 10.30 1.78 -11.15
C ARG A 420 9.96 0.81 -12.27
N TRP A 421 8.73 0.80 -12.78
CA TRP A 421 8.32 -0.08 -13.88
C TRP A 421 9.13 0.18 -15.15
N THR A 422 9.17 1.45 -15.58
CA THR A 422 9.89 1.87 -16.80
C THR A 422 11.40 1.75 -16.65
N ALA A 423 11.95 1.84 -15.45
CA ALA A 423 13.38 1.64 -15.21
C ALA A 423 13.79 0.16 -15.16
N ARG A 424 12.95 -0.72 -14.58
CA ARG A 424 13.35 -2.10 -14.23
C ARG A 424 12.95 -3.13 -15.26
N PHE A 425 11.77 -3.04 -15.87
CA PHE A 425 11.21 -4.15 -16.66
C PHE A 425 12.15 -4.63 -17.76
N THR A 426 12.60 -3.73 -18.65
CA THR A 426 13.51 -4.10 -19.74
C THR A 426 14.89 -4.52 -19.21
N ALA A 427 15.40 -3.84 -18.17
CA ALA A 427 16.66 -4.22 -17.53
C ALA A 427 16.63 -5.64 -16.92
N TRP A 428 15.49 -6.05 -16.35
CA TRP A 428 15.30 -7.39 -15.79
C TRP A 428 15.03 -8.43 -16.87
N ARG A 429 14.29 -8.08 -17.92
CA ARG A 429 14.02 -8.97 -19.06
C ARG A 429 15.30 -9.28 -19.85
N ASP A 430 16.15 -8.28 -20.07
CA ASP A 430 17.28 -8.36 -21.01
C ASP A 430 18.60 -8.81 -20.36
N LYS A 431 18.64 -8.99 -19.03
CA LYS A 431 19.86 -9.44 -18.35
C LYS A 431 20.16 -10.93 -18.63
N PRO A 432 21.44 -11.33 -18.65
CA PRO A 432 21.83 -12.72 -18.86
C PRO A 432 21.18 -13.66 -17.83
N GLY A 433 20.60 -14.76 -18.31
CA GLY A 433 19.97 -15.78 -17.45
C GLY A 433 18.65 -15.36 -16.81
N SER A 434 17.98 -14.30 -17.31
CA SER A 434 16.70 -13.86 -16.78
C SER A 434 15.64 -14.97 -16.81
N ALA A 435 14.95 -15.15 -15.69
CA ALA A 435 13.77 -16.02 -15.57
C ALA A 435 12.45 -15.25 -15.78
N LEU A 436 12.53 -13.95 -16.13
CA LEU A 436 11.35 -13.12 -16.38
C LEU A 436 10.64 -13.62 -17.64
N ALA A 437 9.42 -14.12 -17.44
CA ALA A 437 8.57 -14.72 -18.46
C ALA A 437 7.28 -13.92 -18.72
N GLY A 438 7.03 -12.82 -18.00
CA GLY A 438 5.78 -12.08 -18.14
C GLY A 438 5.68 -10.73 -17.46
N THR A 439 4.49 -10.15 -17.57
CA THR A 439 4.00 -9.03 -16.74
C THR A 439 2.78 -9.45 -15.93
N ALA A 440 2.62 -8.92 -14.72
CA ALA A 440 1.48 -9.20 -13.83
C ALA A 440 0.90 -7.91 -13.23
N TYR A 441 -0.24 -7.46 -13.75
CA TYR A 441 -0.94 -6.27 -13.23
C TYR A 441 -2.05 -6.69 -12.27
N MET A 442 -1.81 -6.57 -10.96
CA MET A 442 -2.64 -7.23 -9.94
C MET A 442 -3.23 -6.24 -8.94
N PRO A 443 -4.09 -5.30 -9.37
CA PRO A 443 -4.77 -4.43 -8.42
C PRO A 443 -5.80 -5.23 -7.60
N GLU A 444 -5.90 -4.96 -6.30
CA GLU A 444 -6.99 -5.50 -5.47
C GLU A 444 -8.36 -4.94 -5.89
N ALA A 445 -8.42 -3.80 -6.58
CA ALA A 445 -9.59 -3.43 -7.36
C ALA A 445 -9.20 -2.78 -8.69
N ALA A 446 -9.82 -3.25 -9.77
CA ALA A 446 -9.67 -2.71 -11.11
C ALA A 446 -10.47 -1.41 -11.30
N GLU A 447 -10.35 -0.81 -12.50
CA GLU A 447 -11.05 0.42 -12.90
C GLU A 447 -10.63 1.68 -12.12
N ARG A 448 -9.36 1.69 -11.67
CA ARG A 448 -8.66 2.85 -11.09
C ARG A 448 -7.42 3.20 -11.92
N ASP A 449 -6.86 4.39 -11.72
CA ASP A 449 -5.57 4.80 -12.31
C ASP A 449 -5.40 4.40 -13.80
N PRO A 450 -6.22 4.90 -14.72
CA PRO A 450 -6.22 4.44 -16.12
C PRO A 450 -4.87 4.62 -16.83
N ALA A 451 -4.04 5.57 -16.40
CA ALA A 451 -2.68 5.73 -16.93
C ALA A 451 -1.74 4.62 -16.45
N ALA A 452 -1.93 4.11 -15.22
CA ALA A 452 -1.13 3.01 -14.70
C ALA A 452 -1.36 1.72 -15.48
N LEU A 453 -2.62 1.34 -15.73
CA LEU A 453 -2.93 0.18 -16.57
C LEU A 453 -2.34 0.34 -17.97
N GLU A 454 -2.55 1.51 -18.59
CA GLU A 454 -2.08 1.76 -19.96
C GLU A 454 -0.57 1.59 -20.05
N LEU A 455 0.20 2.27 -19.18
CA LEU A 455 1.65 2.20 -19.18
C LEU A 455 2.16 0.79 -18.90
N PHE A 456 1.60 0.14 -17.87
CA PHE A 456 2.04 -1.18 -17.46
C PHE A 456 1.78 -2.23 -18.56
N SER A 457 0.63 -2.13 -19.23
CA SER A 457 0.27 -3.02 -20.33
C SER A 457 1.19 -2.88 -21.55
N GLU A 458 1.72 -1.68 -21.81
CA GLU A 458 2.65 -1.43 -22.92
C GLU A 458 4.04 -2.02 -22.69
N LEU A 459 4.45 -2.31 -21.45
CA LEU A 459 5.75 -2.90 -21.14
C LEU A 459 6.01 -4.16 -21.97
N ALA A 460 5.00 -5.04 -22.05
CA ALA A 460 5.11 -6.30 -22.78
C ALA A 460 5.24 -6.10 -24.31
N TRP A 461 4.92 -4.93 -24.85
CA TRP A 461 4.89 -4.64 -26.29
C TRP A 461 6.01 -3.71 -26.75
N ARG A 462 6.98 -3.42 -25.89
CA ARG A 462 8.12 -2.54 -26.18
C ARG A 462 9.43 -3.25 -25.91
N GLU A 463 10.30 -3.25 -26.91
CA GLU A 463 11.67 -3.76 -26.78
C GLU A 463 12.52 -2.75 -26.03
N GLU A 464 12.34 -1.47 -26.30
CA GLU A 464 13.07 -0.38 -25.69
C GLU A 464 12.54 0.02 -24.31
N ARG A 465 13.44 0.58 -23.49
CA ARG A 465 13.06 1.29 -22.27
C ARG A 465 12.12 2.45 -22.62
N ILE A 466 11.00 2.56 -21.91
CA ILE A 466 10.05 3.66 -22.07
C ILE A 466 10.64 4.95 -21.49
N ASP A 467 10.70 6.02 -22.31
CA ASP A 467 10.84 7.38 -21.80
C ASP A 467 9.53 7.79 -21.12
N ARG A 468 9.52 7.73 -19.79
CA ARG A 468 8.34 7.96 -18.97
C ARG A 468 7.77 9.36 -19.16
N ASP A 469 8.62 10.38 -19.24
CA ASP A 469 8.15 11.77 -19.31
C ASP A 469 7.57 12.07 -20.69
N ALA A 470 8.18 11.55 -21.76
CA ALA A 470 7.59 11.59 -23.10
C ALA A 470 6.29 10.80 -23.20
N TRP A 471 6.21 9.64 -22.54
CA TRP A 471 5.02 8.79 -22.52
C TRP A 471 3.83 9.50 -21.86
N PHE A 472 4.00 10.12 -20.69
CA PHE A 472 2.91 10.84 -20.01
C PHE A 472 2.40 12.03 -20.82
N ARG A 473 3.31 12.75 -21.49
CA ARG A 473 2.95 13.85 -22.40
C ARG A 473 2.09 13.35 -23.56
N GLU A 474 2.47 12.24 -24.19
CA GLU A 474 1.68 11.66 -25.29
C GLU A 474 0.36 11.05 -24.79
N TYR A 475 0.36 10.42 -23.62
CA TYR A 475 -0.83 9.87 -22.99
C TYR A 475 -1.89 10.95 -22.74
N ALA A 476 -1.51 12.15 -22.28
CA ALA A 476 -2.44 13.28 -22.14
C ALA A 476 -3.16 13.59 -23.47
N ARG A 477 -2.41 13.59 -24.58
CA ARG A 477 -2.94 13.86 -25.93
C ARG A 477 -3.86 12.76 -26.41
N ILE A 478 -3.51 11.50 -26.15
CA ILE A 478 -4.32 10.33 -26.48
C ILE A 478 -5.62 10.33 -25.68
N ARG A 479 -5.53 10.59 -24.37
CA ARG A 479 -6.64 10.51 -23.43
C ARG A 479 -7.72 11.56 -23.69
N TYR A 480 -7.34 12.76 -24.12
CA TYR A 480 -8.30 13.84 -24.41
C TYR A 480 -8.50 14.10 -25.92
N GLY A 481 -7.69 13.47 -26.76
CA GLY A 481 -7.81 13.43 -28.22
C GLY A 481 -7.26 14.63 -28.98
N GLY A 482 -6.26 15.30 -28.43
CA GLY A 482 -5.61 16.44 -29.04
C GLY A 482 -4.45 16.99 -28.19
N PRO A 483 -3.56 17.81 -28.79
CA PRO A 483 -2.54 18.51 -28.03
C PRO A 483 -3.17 19.60 -27.17
N ASP A 484 -2.76 19.69 -25.92
CA ASP A 484 -3.23 20.69 -24.98
C ASP A 484 -2.15 20.89 -23.90
N PRO A 485 -1.50 22.06 -23.86
CA PRO A 485 -0.41 22.30 -22.90
C PRO A 485 -0.84 22.10 -21.45
N ALA A 486 -2.08 22.47 -21.10
CA ALA A 486 -2.56 22.34 -19.73
C ALA A 486 -2.79 20.87 -19.33
N ALA A 487 -3.30 20.02 -20.23
CA ALA A 487 -3.37 18.59 -20.01
C ALA A 487 -1.98 17.94 -19.94
N GLU A 488 -1.04 18.36 -20.79
CA GLU A 488 0.34 17.88 -20.77
C GLU A 488 1.03 18.23 -19.44
N ASP A 489 0.86 19.47 -18.97
CA ASP A 489 1.34 19.93 -17.67
C ASP A 489 0.69 19.15 -16.53
N ALA A 490 -0.60 18.82 -16.65
CA ALA A 490 -1.31 18.04 -15.64
C ALA A 490 -0.70 16.64 -15.49
N PHE A 491 -0.47 15.95 -16.60
CA PHE A 491 0.15 14.63 -16.58
C PHE A 491 1.64 14.65 -16.23
N ALA A 492 2.37 15.71 -16.56
CA ALA A 492 3.73 15.91 -16.06
C ALA A 492 3.77 16.06 -14.53
N ALA A 493 2.84 16.82 -13.95
CA ALA A 493 2.70 16.94 -12.50
C ALA A 493 2.30 15.61 -11.84
N LEU A 494 1.40 14.82 -12.46
CA LEU A 494 1.07 13.48 -11.99
C LEU A 494 2.27 12.51 -12.05
N ALA A 495 3.04 12.54 -13.15
CA ALA A 495 4.27 11.77 -13.31
C ALA A 495 5.31 12.07 -12.22
N ALA A 496 5.37 13.33 -11.78
CA ALA A 496 6.27 13.78 -10.71
C ALA A 496 5.76 13.47 -9.30
N THR A 497 4.48 13.09 -9.14
CA THR A 497 3.81 12.92 -7.84
C THR A 497 3.15 11.56 -7.69
N ALA A 498 1.85 11.44 -7.97
CA ALA A 498 1.08 10.21 -7.75
C ALA A 498 1.66 9.00 -8.50
N TYR A 499 2.31 9.22 -9.64
CA TYR A 499 2.98 8.16 -10.41
C TYR A 499 4.48 7.98 -10.10
N ARG A 500 4.96 8.56 -8.98
CA ARG A 500 6.30 8.40 -8.41
C ARG A 500 6.21 8.50 -6.88
N LEU A 501 5.79 7.40 -6.25
CA LEU A 501 5.51 7.36 -4.83
C LEU A 501 6.80 7.32 -3.99
N THR A 502 6.85 8.15 -2.95
CA THR A 502 7.94 8.22 -1.96
C THR A 502 7.65 7.41 -0.69
N SER A 503 6.50 6.74 -0.63
CA SER A 503 6.15 5.85 0.47
C SER A 503 7.06 4.62 0.47
N PRO A 504 7.59 4.20 1.63
CA PRO A 504 8.48 3.04 1.70
C PRO A 504 7.83 1.72 1.26
N ASP A 505 6.52 1.59 1.44
CA ASP A 505 5.75 0.41 1.03
C ASP A 505 5.25 0.50 -0.43
N GLY A 506 5.61 1.56 -1.17
CA GLY A 506 5.25 1.76 -2.57
C GLY A 506 3.76 2.04 -2.79
N ARG A 507 3.00 2.41 -1.75
CA ARG A 507 1.54 2.62 -1.81
C ARG A 507 1.14 4.09 -1.69
N PRO A 508 0.11 4.55 -2.40
CA PRO A 508 -0.47 5.86 -2.12
C PRO A 508 -1.11 5.87 -0.72
N TYR A 509 -1.17 7.04 -0.10
CA TYR A 509 -1.82 7.20 1.20
C TYR A 509 -3.26 7.68 1.07
N ASP A 510 -4.11 7.10 1.88
CA ASP A 510 -5.54 7.37 1.86
C ASP A 510 -5.91 8.70 2.51
N SER A 511 -7.13 9.14 2.22
CA SER A 511 -7.79 10.30 2.83
C SER A 511 -8.01 10.07 4.33
N LEU A 512 -7.61 11.02 5.19
CA LEU A 512 -7.96 10.93 6.61
C LEU A 512 -9.46 11.18 6.84
N PHE A 513 -10.14 11.83 5.89
CA PHE A 513 -11.60 12.02 5.95
C PHE A 513 -12.36 10.69 6.02
N LEU A 514 -11.83 9.61 5.46
CA LEU A 514 -12.50 8.30 5.41
C LEU A 514 -12.09 7.34 6.52
N ARG A 515 -11.25 7.80 7.44
CA ARG A 515 -10.86 7.01 8.62
C ARG A 515 -11.78 7.34 9.78
N ARG A 516 -11.91 6.39 10.71
CA ARG A 516 -12.46 6.67 12.03
C ARG A 516 -11.69 7.86 12.63
N PRO A 517 -12.38 8.91 13.11
CA PRO A 517 -11.74 10.14 13.55
C PRO A 517 -10.71 9.92 14.66
N SER A 518 -9.55 10.56 14.51
CA SER A 518 -8.48 10.54 15.52
C SER A 518 -7.50 11.67 15.29
N LEU A 519 -7.18 12.42 16.34
CA LEU A 519 -6.10 13.40 16.36
C LEU A 519 -4.72 12.77 16.17
N THR A 520 -4.53 11.47 16.44
CA THR A 520 -3.20 10.81 16.39
C THR A 520 -2.91 10.11 15.07
N SER A 521 -3.80 10.23 14.08
CA SER A 521 -3.64 9.62 12.75
C SER A 521 -2.31 10.00 12.10
N ALA A 522 -1.63 9.03 11.46
CA ALA A 522 -0.38 9.27 10.74
C ALA A 522 -0.57 10.24 9.55
N ILE A 523 0.24 11.31 9.52
CA ILE A 523 0.13 12.46 8.61
C ILE A 523 1.09 12.45 7.41
N ALA A 524 1.89 11.40 7.23
CA ALA A 524 2.85 11.32 6.13
C ALA A 524 2.17 11.48 4.75
N THR A 525 2.89 12.01 3.77
CA THR A 525 2.44 12.10 2.37
C THR A 525 3.29 11.19 1.48
N ALA A 526 2.71 10.66 0.39
CA ALA A 526 3.41 9.80 -0.57
C ALA A 526 4.06 10.58 -1.73
N TYR A 527 3.85 11.90 -1.75
CA TYR A 527 4.40 12.87 -2.69
C TYR A 527 4.18 14.29 -2.13
N ASP A 528 4.68 15.31 -2.83
CA ASP A 528 4.43 16.72 -2.51
C ASP A 528 3.00 17.13 -2.94
N PRO A 529 2.10 17.48 -2.01
CA PRO A 529 0.73 17.88 -2.35
C PRO A 529 0.67 19.19 -3.15
N ALA A 530 1.64 20.09 -3.00
CA ALA A 530 1.67 21.34 -3.76
C ALA A 530 1.99 21.11 -5.24
N VAL A 531 2.75 20.06 -5.57
CA VAL A 531 2.99 19.66 -6.96
C VAL A 531 1.75 18.96 -7.52
N PHE A 532 1.06 18.13 -6.72
CA PHE A 532 -0.18 17.48 -7.15
C PHE A 532 -1.29 18.49 -7.46
N ASP A 533 -1.41 19.54 -6.66
CA ASP A 533 -2.35 20.65 -6.90
C ASP A 533 -2.19 21.28 -8.30
N ARG A 534 -0.96 21.30 -8.85
CA ARG A 534 -0.71 21.75 -10.22
C ARG A 534 -1.38 20.83 -11.24
N ALA A 535 -1.40 19.52 -11.01
CA ALA A 535 -2.10 18.59 -11.89
C ALA A 535 -3.59 18.93 -12.00
N PHE A 536 -4.21 19.15 -10.84
CA PHE A 536 -5.61 19.53 -10.74
C PHE A 536 -5.89 20.89 -11.41
N ALA A 537 -5.10 21.91 -11.07
CA ALA A 537 -5.24 23.26 -11.61
C ALA A 537 -5.07 23.29 -13.13
N SER A 538 -4.04 22.61 -13.66
CA SER A 538 -3.79 22.58 -15.09
C SER A 538 -4.92 21.86 -15.83
N LEU A 539 -5.37 20.69 -15.36
CA LEU A 539 -6.47 19.97 -16.04
C LEU A 539 -7.79 20.76 -16.06
N LEU A 540 -8.09 21.53 -15.01
CA LEU A 540 -9.26 22.41 -14.95
C LEU A 540 -9.28 23.46 -16.09
N THR A 541 -8.11 23.80 -16.62
CA THR A 541 -7.90 24.83 -17.64
C THR A 541 -7.73 24.31 -19.07
N ALA A 542 -7.71 22.98 -19.30
CA ALA A 542 -7.54 22.34 -20.62
C ALA A 542 -8.42 22.94 -21.74
N ASP A 543 -8.11 22.92 -23.02
CA ASP A 543 -8.96 23.58 -24.04
C ASP A 543 -10.43 23.09 -24.00
N ARG A 544 -11.40 24.02 -24.04
CA ARG A 544 -12.85 23.71 -24.01
C ARG A 544 -13.23 22.59 -24.99
N ARG A 545 -12.60 22.56 -26.16
CA ARG A 545 -12.86 21.57 -27.20
C ARG A 545 -12.57 20.14 -26.73
N LEU A 546 -11.65 19.90 -25.79
CA LEU A 546 -11.26 18.55 -25.37
C LEU A 546 -11.99 18.05 -24.11
N ARG A 547 -12.82 18.89 -23.48
CA ARG A 547 -13.44 18.63 -22.17
C ARG A 547 -14.72 17.75 -22.21
N ASP A 548 -15.31 17.53 -23.38
CA ASP A 548 -16.62 16.86 -23.48
C ASP A 548 -16.56 15.33 -23.36
N SER A 549 -15.37 14.75 -23.17
CA SER A 549 -15.21 13.31 -23.06
C SER A 549 -15.59 12.77 -21.67
N ASP A 550 -15.90 11.49 -21.60
CA ASP A 550 -16.07 10.80 -20.32
C ASP A 550 -14.75 10.72 -19.55
N ALA A 551 -13.63 10.48 -20.26
CA ALA A 551 -12.29 10.47 -19.68
C ALA A 551 -11.93 11.80 -18.98
N TYR A 552 -12.21 12.95 -19.60
CA TYR A 552 -11.97 14.26 -18.97
C TYR A 552 -12.82 14.46 -17.72
N ARG A 553 -14.13 14.11 -17.78
CA ARG A 553 -15.03 14.26 -16.63
C ARG A 553 -14.61 13.36 -15.47
N HIS A 554 -14.22 12.11 -15.76
CA HIS A 554 -13.66 11.20 -14.78
C HIS A 554 -12.42 11.80 -14.10
N ASP A 555 -11.41 12.17 -14.89
CA ASP A 555 -10.13 12.62 -14.37
C ASP A 555 -10.24 13.93 -13.60
N LEU A 556 -11.03 14.91 -14.09
CA LEU A 556 -11.22 16.16 -13.37
C LEU A 556 -11.94 15.94 -12.03
N THR A 557 -12.92 15.05 -11.97
CA THR A 557 -13.55 14.66 -10.70
C THR A 557 -12.51 14.04 -9.76
N ASP A 558 -11.71 13.10 -10.26
CA ASP A 558 -10.75 12.36 -9.45
C ASP A 558 -9.62 13.26 -8.90
N LEU A 559 -9.08 14.15 -9.74
CA LEU A 559 -8.04 15.11 -9.32
C LEU A 559 -8.59 16.12 -8.31
N ALA A 560 -9.80 16.64 -8.51
CA ALA A 560 -10.43 17.57 -7.56
C ALA A 560 -10.69 16.91 -6.20
N ARG A 561 -11.22 15.68 -6.23
CA ARG A 561 -11.43 14.84 -5.03
C ARG A 561 -10.12 14.56 -4.31
N GLN A 562 -9.08 14.15 -5.03
CA GLN A 562 -7.77 13.86 -4.45
C GLN A 562 -7.10 15.12 -3.87
N ALA A 563 -7.25 16.28 -4.51
CA ALA A 563 -6.75 17.55 -3.97
C ALA A 563 -7.40 17.89 -2.61
N LEU A 564 -8.72 17.67 -2.46
CA LEU A 564 -9.41 17.78 -1.18
C LEU A 564 -8.92 16.76 -0.16
N ALA A 565 -8.79 15.49 -0.56
CA ALA A 565 -8.30 14.42 0.32
C ALA A 565 -6.89 14.72 0.86
N ASN A 566 -6.01 15.29 0.03
CA ASN A 566 -4.66 15.70 0.46
C ASN A 566 -4.71 16.74 1.60
N ARG A 567 -5.73 17.62 1.64
CA ARG A 567 -5.86 18.62 2.72
C ARG A 567 -6.14 18.03 4.08
N SER A 568 -6.74 16.85 4.15
CA SER A 568 -6.91 16.15 5.43
C SER A 568 -5.56 15.94 6.14
N ARG A 569 -4.48 15.68 5.38
CA ARG A 569 -3.11 15.51 5.93
C ARG A 569 -2.42 16.84 6.24
N THR A 570 -2.74 17.90 5.50
CA THR A 570 -2.22 19.26 5.74
C THR A 570 -2.86 19.94 6.95
N LEU A 571 -4.15 19.70 7.20
CA LEU A 571 -4.90 20.33 8.29
C LEU A 571 -4.75 19.59 9.63
N GLN A 572 -4.47 18.29 9.61
CA GLN A 572 -4.34 17.48 10.82
C GLN A 572 -3.31 18.04 11.83
N PRO A 573 -2.10 18.51 11.44
CA PRO A 573 -1.17 19.13 12.38
C PRO A 573 -1.74 20.37 13.06
N ALA A 574 -2.51 21.20 12.34
CA ALA A 574 -3.12 22.39 12.92
C ALA A 574 -4.18 22.02 13.99
N LEU A 575 -4.99 20.97 13.75
CA LEU A 575 -5.90 20.43 14.78
C LEU A 575 -5.14 19.87 15.98
N GLN A 576 -4.08 19.10 15.75
CA GLN A 576 -3.25 18.53 16.82
C GLN A 576 -2.63 19.62 17.70
N THR A 577 -2.01 20.63 17.08
CA THR A 577 -1.37 21.74 17.81
C THR A 577 -2.40 22.57 18.56
N ALA A 578 -3.50 22.97 17.92
CA ALA A 578 -4.53 23.76 18.58
C ALA A 578 -5.13 23.03 19.79
N TYR A 579 -5.37 21.71 19.67
CA TYR A 579 -5.85 20.90 20.78
C TYR A 579 -4.82 20.79 21.91
N ALA A 580 -3.55 20.50 21.58
CA ALA A 580 -2.48 20.34 22.56
C ALA A 580 -2.19 21.64 23.34
N GLU A 581 -2.29 22.80 22.67
CA GLU A 581 -2.06 24.12 23.26
C GLU A 581 -3.32 24.72 23.91
N LYS A 582 -4.44 23.98 23.94
CA LYS A 582 -5.75 24.45 24.42
C LYS A 582 -6.25 25.72 23.70
N ASP A 583 -5.90 25.89 22.42
CA ASP A 583 -6.37 26.99 21.57
C ASP A 583 -7.73 26.62 20.94
N ALA A 584 -8.81 26.86 21.70
CA ALA A 584 -10.18 26.54 21.29
C ALA A 584 -10.63 27.31 20.03
N GLU A 585 -10.15 28.55 19.84
CA GLU A 585 -10.52 29.38 18.69
C GLU A 585 -9.93 28.81 17.39
N THR A 586 -8.62 28.55 17.37
CA THR A 586 -7.96 27.93 16.21
C THR A 586 -8.52 26.53 15.97
N PHE A 587 -8.74 25.74 17.03
CA PHE A 587 -9.31 24.39 16.89
C PHE A 587 -10.67 24.42 16.20
N ARG A 588 -11.57 25.30 16.64
CA ARG A 588 -12.90 25.48 16.04
C ARG A 588 -12.82 25.92 14.58
N ALA A 589 -11.93 26.86 14.26
CA ALA A 589 -11.73 27.35 12.90
C ALA A 589 -11.23 26.25 11.95
N VAL A 590 -10.24 25.46 12.37
CA VAL A 590 -9.70 24.36 11.56
C VAL A 590 -10.73 23.23 11.45
N ALA A 591 -11.48 22.92 12.51
CA ALA A 591 -12.57 21.94 12.49
C ALA A 591 -13.69 22.32 11.51
N ALA A 592 -14.10 23.58 11.50
CA ALA A 592 -15.09 24.08 10.54
C ALA A 592 -14.59 23.97 9.09
N LEU A 593 -13.30 24.29 8.84
CA LEU A 593 -12.69 24.11 7.54
C LEU A 593 -12.65 22.62 7.14
N TRP A 594 -12.27 21.74 8.05
CA TRP A 594 -12.25 20.28 7.83
C TRP A 594 -13.61 19.77 7.34
N LEU A 595 -14.68 20.08 8.07
CA LEU A 595 -16.05 19.65 7.72
C LEU A 595 -16.54 20.31 6.42
N LYS A 596 -16.17 21.56 6.15
CA LYS A 596 -16.47 22.23 4.87
C LYS A 596 -15.83 21.50 3.70
N LEU A 597 -14.57 21.08 3.82
CA LEU A 597 -13.87 20.34 2.77
C LEU A 597 -14.47 18.94 2.55
N MET A 598 -14.88 18.25 3.62
CA MET A 598 -15.59 16.96 3.50
C MET A 598 -16.90 17.07 2.73
N ARG A 599 -17.74 18.08 3.04
CA ARG A 599 -19.00 18.33 2.30
C ARG A 599 -18.73 18.62 0.81
N LEU A 600 -17.65 19.35 0.51
CA LEU A 600 -17.24 19.62 -0.86
C LEU A 600 -16.67 18.38 -1.57
N ALA A 601 -15.98 17.49 -0.83
CA ALA A 601 -15.49 16.21 -1.34
C ALA A 601 -16.65 15.29 -1.77
N ASP A 602 -17.71 15.20 -0.95
CA ASP A 602 -18.93 14.48 -1.33
C ASP A 602 -19.57 15.07 -2.60
N THR A 603 -19.68 16.40 -2.67
CA THR A 603 -20.27 17.10 -3.82
C THR A 603 -19.50 16.81 -5.12
N VAL A 604 -18.16 16.89 -5.09
CA VAL A 604 -17.35 16.66 -6.30
C VAL A 604 -17.32 15.20 -6.72
N ALA A 605 -17.29 14.27 -5.75
CA ALA A 605 -17.43 12.83 -6.03
C ALA A 605 -18.75 12.53 -6.77
N GLY A 606 -19.83 13.26 -6.44
CA GLY A 606 -21.12 13.15 -7.11
C GLY A 606 -21.13 13.55 -8.59
N CYS A 607 -20.07 14.18 -9.11
CA CYS A 607 -20.01 14.64 -10.49
C CYS A 607 -19.65 13.54 -11.52
N HIS A 608 -19.31 12.32 -11.07
CA HIS A 608 -19.05 11.21 -11.96
C HIS A 608 -19.46 9.86 -11.36
N ARG A 609 -20.06 8.98 -12.18
CA ARG A 609 -20.66 7.70 -11.72
C ARG A 609 -19.68 6.78 -11.00
N ALA A 610 -18.39 6.83 -11.37
CA ALA A 610 -17.33 6.00 -10.77
C ALA A 610 -17.01 6.33 -9.29
N PHE A 611 -17.56 7.43 -8.77
CA PHE A 611 -17.36 7.91 -7.40
C PHE A 611 -18.69 8.09 -6.64
N GLN A 612 -19.70 7.28 -6.97
CA GLN A 612 -21.01 7.28 -6.31
C GLN A 612 -21.30 5.91 -5.69
N VAL A 613 -21.87 5.89 -4.49
CA VAL A 613 -22.27 4.63 -3.84
C VAL A 613 -23.52 4.00 -4.48
N GLY A 614 -24.39 4.81 -5.09
CA GLY A 614 -25.65 4.33 -5.70
C GLY A 614 -25.47 3.23 -6.75
N PRO A 615 -24.61 3.41 -7.79
CA PRO A 615 -24.32 2.36 -8.76
C PRO A 615 -23.86 1.03 -8.13
N TRP A 616 -23.01 1.08 -7.10
CA TRP A 616 -22.52 -0.10 -6.38
C TRP A 616 -23.65 -0.88 -5.70
N LEU A 617 -24.55 -0.18 -5.00
CA LEU A 617 -25.70 -0.81 -4.33
C LEU A 617 -26.74 -1.32 -5.34
N ALA A 618 -26.95 -0.60 -6.43
CA ALA A 618 -27.84 -1.03 -7.51
C ALA A 618 -27.34 -2.30 -8.22
N ASP A 619 -26.03 -2.49 -8.35
CA ASP A 619 -25.44 -3.73 -8.84
C ASP A 619 -25.73 -4.91 -7.90
N ALA A 620 -25.59 -4.72 -6.58
CA ALA A 620 -25.93 -5.74 -5.59
C ALA A 620 -27.39 -6.18 -5.66
N ARG A 621 -28.33 -5.22 -5.69
CA ARG A 621 -29.76 -5.52 -5.79
C ARG A 621 -30.13 -6.18 -7.12
N ARG A 622 -29.48 -5.82 -8.24
CA ARG A 622 -29.74 -6.41 -9.57
C ARG A 622 -29.28 -7.86 -9.68
N LEU A 623 -28.25 -8.25 -8.93
CA LEU A 623 -27.79 -9.63 -8.93
C LEU A 623 -28.80 -10.58 -8.28
N ALA A 624 -29.54 -10.10 -7.27
CA ALA A 624 -30.49 -10.89 -6.50
C ALA A 624 -31.63 -11.51 -7.34
N THR A 625 -32.24 -12.54 -6.77
CA THR A 625 -33.32 -13.35 -7.36
C THR A 625 -34.63 -13.22 -6.57
N SER A 626 -34.60 -12.59 -5.40
CA SER A 626 -35.77 -12.25 -4.59
C SER A 626 -35.56 -10.92 -3.85
N PRO A 627 -36.62 -10.27 -3.32
CA PRO A 627 -36.47 -9.06 -2.51
C PRO A 627 -35.60 -9.26 -1.25
N ALA A 628 -35.77 -10.38 -0.55
CA ALA A 628 -34.97 -10.68 0.64
C ALA A 628 -33.48 -10.87 0.29
N GLU A 629 -33.19 -11.55 -0.83
CA GLU A 629 -31.82 -11.68 -1.32
C GLU A 629 -31.24 -10.32 -1.76
N ALA A 630 -32.06 -9.43 -2.35
CA ALA A 630 -31.62 -8.08 -2.70
C ALA A 630 -31.19 -7.28 -1.48
N ASP A 631 -31.94 -7.37 -0.38
CA ASP A 631 -31.60 -6.72 0.88
C ASP A 631 -30.34 -7.32 1.53
N GLY A 632 -30.18 -8.65 1.46
CA GLY A 632 -28.98 -9.34 1.92
C GLY A 632 -27.73 -8.92 1.13
N LEU A 633 -27.80 -8.95 -0.21
CA LEU A 633 -26.68 -8.55 -1.06
C LEU A 633 -26.35 -7.06 -0.90
N GLU A 634 -27.34 -6.17 -0.80
CA GLU A 634 -27.09 -4.76 -0.51
C GLU A 634 -26.39 -4.57 0.84
N ARG A 635 -26.81 -5.29 1.88
CA ARG A 635 -26.11 -5.25 3.18
C ARG A 635 -24.64 -5.66 3.04
N THR A 636 -24.36 -6.75 2.33
CA THR A 636 -22.96 -7.18 2.12
C THR A 636 -22.15 -6.18 1.29
N ALA A 637 -22.80 -5.47 0.35
CA ALA A 637 -22.20 -4.41 -0.45
C ALA A 637 -21.81 -3.20 0.40
N ARG A 638 -22.70 -2.80 1.34
CA ARG A 638 -22.44 -1.74 2.31
C ARG A 638 -21.33 -2.15 3.29
N THR A 639 -21.46 -3.34 3.87
CA THR A 639 -20.51 -3.88 4.85
C THR A 639 -19.10 -3.91 4.29
N LEU A 640 -18.90 -4.43 3.07
CA LEU A 640 -17.56 -4.58 2.49
C LEU A 640 -16.77 -3.26 2.45
N ILE A 641 -17.43 -2.14 2.15
CA ILE A 641 -16.78 -0.82 2.00
C ILE A 641 -16.77 0.01 3.30
N THR A 642 -17.31 -0.51 4.40
CA THR A 642 -17.30 0.13 5.73
C THR A 642 -16.72 -0.79 6.80
N THR A 643 -17.54 -1.55 7.52
CA THR A 643 -17.13 -2.38 8.66
C THR A 643 -16.34 -3.62 8.25
N TRP A 644 -16.44 -4.00 6.97
CA TRP A 644 -15.94 -5.22 6.35
C TRP A 644 -16.55 -6.52 6.91
N GLY A 645 -16.86 -6.57 8.21
CA GLY A 645 -17.57 -7.67 8.86
C GLY A 645 -18.41 -7.22 10.05
N ASP A 646 -18.61 -8.12 11.01
CA ASP A 646 -19.22 -7.81 12.31
C ASP A 646 -18.29 -6.96 13.20
N ARG A 647 -18.68 -6.72 14.46
CA ARG A 647 -17.91 -5.89 15.41
C ARG A 647 -16.47 -6.36 15.61
N THR A 648 -16.27 -7.67 15.73
CA THR A 648 -14.95 -8.26 15.94
C THR A 648 -14.08 -7.96 14.73
N VAL A 649 -14.61 -8.23 13.54
CA VAL A 649 -13.92 -8.00 12.27
C VAL A 649 -13.69 -6.51 12.01
N ALA A 650 -14.64 -5.65 12.34
CA ALA A 650 -14.54 -4.20 12.24
C ALA A 650 -13.48 -3.60 13.20
N GLY A 651 -13.08 -4.33 14.23
CA GLY A 651 -11.92 -4.01 15.06
C GLY A 651 -10.59 -4.07 14.29
N HIS A 652 -10.53 -4.89 13.23
CA HIS A 652 -9.33 -5.12 12.42
C HIS A 652 -9.41 -4.50 11.01
N LEU A 653 -10.59 -4.55 10.37
CA LEU A 653 -10.76 -4.27 8.94
C LEU A 653 -11.70 -3.10 8.62
N SER A 654 -12.21 -2.38 9.63
CA SER A 654 -13.03 -1.20 9.37
C SER A 654 -12.29 -0.19 8.48
N ASN A 655 -12.98 0.26 7.44
CA ASN A 655 -12.52 1.16 6.40
C ASN A 655 -11.31 0.62 5.61
N TYR A 656 -11.06 -0.69 5.60
CA TYR A 656 -10.01 -1.27 4.75
C TYR A 656 -10.28 -0.97 3.26
N ALA A 657 -11.54 -1.12 2.84
CA ALA A 657 -12.00 -0.94 1.47
C ALA A 657 -12.83 0.34 1.27
N ASN A 658 -12.53 1.37 2.07
CA ASN A 658 -13.22 2.65 2.04
C ASN A 658 -13.19 3.30 0.65
N ARG A 659 -14.14 4.20 0.40
CA ARG A 659 -14.26 4.93 -0.87
C ARG A 659 -14.55 6.39 -0.62
N ASP A 660 -13.83 7.28 -1.30
CA ASP A 660 -14.21 8.71 -1.40
C ASP A 660 -15.40 8.81 -2.38
N TRP A 661 -16.53 8.24 -2.00
CA TRP A 661 -17.75 8.19 -2.80
C TRP A 661 -18.82 9.11 -2.24
N GLN A 662 -19.54 9.76 -3.16
CA GLN A 662 -20.74 10.51 -2.83
C GLN A 662 -21.77 9.59 -2.17
N GLY A 663 -22.34 10.06 -1.07
CA GLY A 663 -23.21 9.29 -0.18
C GLY A 663 -22.43 8.65 0.97
N LEU A 664 -21.31 7.97 0.70
CA LEU A 664 -20.50 7.35 1.77
C LEU A 664 -19.79 8.42 2.62
N ILE A 665 -19.22 9.44 1.97
CA ILE A 665 -18.63 10.59 2.68
C ILE A 665 -19.68 11.28 3.54
N ALA A 666 -20.83 11.64 2.94
CA ALA A 666 -21.88 12.40 3.62
C ALA A 666 -22.59 11.64 4.75
N ASP A 667 -22.85 10.33 4.58
CA ASP A 667 -23.72 9.59 5.51
C ASP A 667 -22.97 8.74 6.54
N VAL A 668 -21.68 8.43 6.30
CA VAL A 668 -20.86 7.64 7.25
C VAL A 668 -19.77 8.51 7.85
N HIS A 669 -18.89 9.07 7.02
CA HIS A 669 -17.66 9.65 7.54
C HIS A 669 -17.84 11.07 8.08
N LEU A 670 -18.62 11.92 7.41
CA LEU A 670 -18.86 13.29 7.83
C LEU A 670 -19.53 13.38 9.22
N PRO A 671 -20.59 12.60 9.54
CA PRO A 671 -21.19 12.60 10.87
C PRO A 671 -20.21 12.12 11.96
N GLN A 672 -19.33 11.17 11.64
CA GLN A 672 -18.31 10.70 12.58
C GLN A 672 -17.34 11.85 12.93
N TRP A 673 -16.79 12.53 11.92
CA TRP A 673 -15.88 13.66 12.12
C TRP A 673 -16.55 14.84 12.81
N GLU A 674 -17.81 15.14 12.48
CA GLU A 674 -18.58 16.20 13.12
C GLU A 674 -18.76 15.90 14.62
N ARG A 675 -19.20 14.70 14.98
CA ARG A 675 -19.32 14.27 16.38
C ARG A 675 -17.99 14.34 17.13
N TYR A 676 -16.91 13.89 16.49
CA TYR A 676 -15.57 13.88 17.09
C TYR A 676 -15.06 15.30 17.37
N LEU A 677 -15.13 16.19 16.38
CA LEU A 677 -14.61 17.55 16.47
C LEU A 677 -15.45 18.42 17.41
N THR A 678 -16.78 18.23 17.43
CA THR A 678 -17.66 18.90 18.39
C THR A 678 -17.32 18.52 19.83
N GLU A 679 -17.17 17.21 20.11
CA GLU A 679 -16.83 16.75 21.45
C GLU A 679 -15.44 17.21 21.91
N LEU A 680 -14.45 17.20 21.01
CA LEU A 680 -13.12 17.76 21.32
C LEU A 680 -13.19 19.27 21.60
N THR A 681 -14.02 20.02 20.87
CA THR A 681 -14.20 21.46 21.10
C THR A 681 -14.83 21.71 22.47
N ALA A 682 -15.91 21.00 22.80
CA ALA A 682 -16.57 21.09 24.10
C ALA A 682 -15.61 20.69 25.25
N ALA A 683 -14.87 19.60 25.07
CA ALA A 683 -13.88 19.15 26.05
C ALA A 683 -12.77 20.19 26.31
N LEU A 684 -12.32 20.90 25.27
CA LEU A 684 -11.36 22.01 25.41
C LEU A 684 -11.96 23.18 26.20
N GLU A 685 -13.18 23.59 25.87
CA GLU A 685 -13.87 24.73 26.49
C GLU A 685 -14.24 24.46 27.96
N GLU A 686 -14.60 23.22 28.27
CA GLU A 686 -14.95 22.76 29.62
C GLU A 686 -13.73 22.27 30.43
N GLU A 687 -12.53 22.32 29.85
CA GLU A 687 -11.27 21.85 30.44
C GLU A 687 -11.32 20.40 30.97
N ARG A 688 -11.99 19.51 30.22
CA ARG A 688 -12.14 18.09 30.56
C ARG A 688 -11.48 17.18 29.53
N ALA A 689 -11.34 15.91 29.89
CA ALA A 689 -10.98 14.89 28.91
C ALA A 689 -12.16 14.65 27.94
N PRO A 690 -11.89 14.37 26.65
CA PRO A 690 -12.92 14.00 25.70
C PRO A 690 -13.45 12.59 26.02
N GLY A 691 -14.73 12.37 25.71
CA GLY A 691 -15.38 11.07 25.82
C GLY A 691 -14.77 10.02 24.88
N SER A 692 -15.09 8.75 25.15
CA SER A 692 -14.75 7.64 24.24
C SER A 692 -15.77 7.53 23.11
N PHE A 693 -15.31 7.17 21.92
CA PHE A 693 -16.16 6.95 20.76
C PHE A 693 -16.24 5.45 20.43
N ASP A 694 -17.45 4.93 20.29
CA ASP A 694 -17.71 3.65 19.63
C ASP A 694 -18.40 3.94 18.28
N TRP A 695 -17.69 3.70 17.19
CA TRP A 695 -18.17 4.00 15.84
C TRP A 695 -19.00 2.87 15.24
N TYR A 696 -18.86 1.64 15.77
CA TYR A 696 -19.46 0.45 15.16
C TYR A 696 -21.01 0.50 15.10
N PRO A 697 -21.75 0.93 16.15
CA PRO A 697 -23.21 0.96 16.09
C PRO A 697 -23.77 1.79 14.93
N ASP A 698 -23.19 2.96 14.67
CA ASP A 698 -23.64 3.85 13.59
C ASP A 698 -23.24 3.28 12.20
N GLU A 699 -22.04 2.70 12.11
CA GLU A 699 -21.58 2.03 10.90
C GLU A 699 -22.48 0.83 10.56
N GLU A 700 -22.81 0.00 11.55
CA GLU A 700 -23.72 -1.15 11.42
C GLU A 700 -25.12 -0.70 11.03
N ALA A 701 -25.66 0.35 11.65
CA ALA A 701 -26.94 0.92 11.28
C ALA A 701 -26.97 1.35 9.80
N TRP A 702 -25.90 1.97 9.30
CA TRP A 702 -25.79 2.31 7.87
C TRP A 702 -25.74 1.08 6.96
N THR A 703 -25.13 -0.03 7.39
CA THR A 703 -25.16 -1.30 6.61
C THR A 703 -26.57 -1.90 6.50
N LEU A 704 -27.42 -1.64 7.49
CA LEU A 704 -28.81 -2.10 7.54
C LEU A 704 -29.79 -1.13 6.87
N ASP A 705 -29.38 0.12 6.61
CA ASP A 705 -30.18 1.12 5.90
C ASP A 705 -30.50 0.68 4.45
N ARG A 706 -31.61 1.18 3.92
CA ARG A 706 -32.14 0.99 2.56
C ARG A 706 -32.35 2.30 1.82
N ARG A 707 -31.77 3.40 2.31
CA ARG A 707 -31.76 4.70 1.62
C ARG A 707 -31.27 4.55 0.18
N ALA A 708 -32.06 5.10 -0.74
CA ALA A 708 -31.69 5.19 -2.15
C ALA A 708 -30.65 6.29 -2.38
N TYR A 709 -29.68 6.01 -3.25
CA TYR A 709 -28.65 6.95 -3.67
C TYR A 709 -28.74 7.25 -5.18
N PRO A 710 -28.26 8.42 -5.64
CA PRO A 710 -28.23 8.75 -7.06
C PRO A 710 -27.46 7.72 -7.89
N LEU A 711 -28.04 7.33 -9.03
CA LEU A 711 -27.41 6.41 -10.00
C LEU A 711 -26.71 7.14 -11.15
N ARG A 712 -26.89 8.46 -11.23
CA ARG A 712 -26.34 9.35 -12.25
C ARG A 712 -25.60 10.50 -11.57
N PRO A 713 -24.62 11.12 -12.27
CA PRO A 713 -23.96 12.31 -11.77
C PRO A 713 -24.95 13.40 -11.34
N THR A 714 -24.69 14.02 -10.19
CA THR A 714 -25.56 15.03 -9.58
C THR A 714 -25.10 16.47 -9.82
N GLY A 715 -23.92 16.67 -10.42
CA GLY A 715 -23.34 17.99 -10.64
C GLY A 715 -22.51 18.10 -11.91
N ASP A 716 -22.30 19.34 -12.35
CA ASP A 716 -21.34 19.68 -13.41
C ASP A 716 -19.93 19.70 -12.83
N VAL A 717 -19.09 18.76 -13.25
CA VAL A 717 -17.73 18.59 -12.72
C VAL A 717 -16.90 19.86 -12.85
N ARG A 718 -17.04 20.65 -13.93
CA ARG A 718 -16.20 21.84 -14.12
C ARG A 718 -16.60 22.95 -13.17
N LYS A 719 -17.90 23.16 -12.95
CA LYS A 719 -18.40 24.14 -11.97
C LYS A 719 -17.99 23.77 -10.55
N VAL A 720 -18.15 22.48 -10.18
CA VAL A 720 -17.79 22.03 -8.83
C VAL A 720 -16.27 22.02 -8.64
N ALA A 721 -15.49 21.57 -9.63
CA ALA A 721 -14.03 21.64 -9.59
C ALA A 721 -13.52 23.09 -9.49
N GLN A 722 -14.15 24.05 -10.18
CA GLN A 722 -13.82 25.47 -10.01
C GLN A 722 -14.04 25.93 -8.57
N ARG A 723 -15.17 25.55 -7.96
CA ARG A 723 -15.44 25.80 -6.53
C ARG A 723 -14.41 25.13 -5.61
N VAL A 724 -13.96 23.91 -5.94
CA VAL A 724 -12.86 23.23 -5.23
C VAL A 724 -11.58 24.05 -5.32
N TYR A 725 -11.19 24.46 -6.52
CA TYR A 725 -10.01 25.29 -6.75
C TYR A 725 -10.07 26.58 -5.92
N GLU A 726 -11.17 27.34 -6.00
CA GLU A 726 -11.34 28.58 -5.25
C GLU A 726 -11.29 28.37 -3.74
N THR A 727 -11.99 27.34 -3.25
CA THR A 727 -12.02 27.00 -1.82
C THR A 727 -10.62 26.63 -1.31
N LEU A 728 -9.86 25.82 -2.07
CA LEU A 728 -8.52 25.40 -1.70
C LEU A 728 -7.48 26.49 -1.88
N ALA A 729 -7.62 27.35 -2.89
CA ALA A 729 -6.72 28.49 -3.12
C ALA A 729 -6.85 29.57 -2.03
N ALA A 730 -8.05 29.74 -1.46
CA ALA A 730 -8.33 30.67 -0.38
C ALA A 730 -8.20 30.04 1.03
N ALA A 731 -7.97 28.72 1.13
CA ALA A 731 -7.93 28.06 2.43
C ALA A 731 -6.74 28.53 3.30
N PRO A 732 -6.96 28.88 4.58
CA PRO A 732 -5.87 29.15 5.52
C PRO A 732 -5.18 27.85 5.97
N TYR A 733 -4.20 27.95 6.87
CA TYR A 733 -3.49 26.81 7.48
C TYR A 733 -2.71 25.92 6.50
N GLN A 734 -2.36 26.44 5.32
CA GLN A 734 -1.54 25.75 4.32
C GLN A 734 -0.03 26.05 4.44
N GLY A 735 0.42 26.43 5.63
CA GLY A 735 1.81 26.80 5.91
C GLY A 735 2.41 25.86 6.93
N GLN A 736 3.68 25.50 6.74
CA GLN A 736 4.45 24.68 7.68
C GLN A 736 5.75 25.38 8.00
N THR A 737 6.12 25.40 9.27
CA THR A 737 7.38 25.99 9.72
C THR A 737 8.23 24.94 10.43
N ALA A 738 9.52 24.92 10.11
CA ALA A 738 10.52 24.12 10.81
C ALA A 738 11.54 25.04 11.49
N ILE A 739 11.87 24.75 12.75
CA ILE A 739 12.89 25.49 13.51
C ILE A 739 14.16 24.66 13.60
N THR A 740 15.30 25.31 13.35
CA THR A 740 16.64 24.75 13.52
C THR A 740 17.52 25.74 14.27
N SER A 741 18.60 25.25 14.89
CA SER A 741 19.59 26.11 15.54
C SER A 741 21.01 25.65 15.23
N ASP A 742 21.92 26.61 15.13
CA ASP A 742 23.37 26.40 15.00
C ASP A 742 24.11 27.22 16.08
N PRO A 743 24.78 26.58 17.05
CA PRO A 743 24.88 25.13 17.23
C PRO A 743 23.53 24.47 17.63
N PRO A 744 23.39 23.13 17.49
CA PRO A 744 22.20 22.39 17.94
C PRO A 744 21.90 22.52 19.44
N ALA A 745 22.91 22.88 20.23
CA ALA A 745 22.81 23.14 21.66
C ALA A 745 23.78 24.25 22.06
N PHE A 746 23.35 25.13 22.96
CA PHE A 746 24.12 26.27 23.40
C PHE A 746 24.98 25.93 24.62
N ARG A 747 26.18 26.51 24.70
CA ARG A 747 26.91 26.59 25.97
C ARG A 747 26.35 27.74 26.82
N PRO A 748 26.45 27.71 28.15
CA PRO A 748 26.12 28.87 28.99
C PRO A 748 26.81 30.14 28.49
N GLY A 749 26.04 31.21 28.32
CA GLY A 749 26.49 32.50 27.77
C GLY A 749 26.83 32.49 26.27
N GLY A 750 26.78 31.32 25.61
CA GLY A 750 27.05 31.13 24.19
C GLY A 750 26.00 31.79 23.30
N SER A 751 26.41 32.10 22.08
CA SER A 751 25.53 32.62 21.04
C SER A 751 25.47 31.68 19.85
N GLY A 752 24.37 31.76 19.11
CA GLY A 752 24.20 31.04 17.85
C GLY A 752 23.02 31.60 17.07
N THR A 753 22.70 30.94 15.97
CA THR A 753 21.64 31.35 15.06
C THR A 753 20.48 30.37 15.16
N VAL A 754 19.26 30.89 15.28
CA VAL A 754 18.01 30.13 15.19
C VAL A 754 17.34 30.49 13.87
N THR A 755 17.01 29.49 13.07
CA THR A 755 16.40 29.68 11.75
C THR A 755 15.02 29.04 11.71
N ALA A 756 14.02 29.85 11.32
CA ALA A 756 12.68 29.39 10.98
C ALA A 756 12.54 29.27 9.46
N ALA A 757 12.36 28.05 8.96
CA ALA A 757 12.07 27.78 7.55
C ALA A 757 10.57 27.58 7.36
N PHE A 758 9.92 28.48 6.62
CA PHE A 758 8.52 28.40 6.23
C PHE A 758 8.37 27.76 4.86
N ARG A 759 7.36 26.90 4.70
CA ARG A 759 6.94 26.31 3.42
C ARG A 759 5.44 26.50 3.21
N ASN A 760 5.06 26.99 2.03
CA ASN A 760 3.69 26.97 1.55
C ASN A 760 3.37 25.57 1.00
N LEU A 761 2.49 24.84 1.69
CA LEU A 761 2.03 23.51 1.27
C LEU A 761 0.91 23.57 0.24
N GLY A 762 0.32 24.75 -0.01
CA GLY A 762 -0.67 24.95 -1.06
C GLY A 762 -0.01 25.14 -2.43
N GLY A 763 -0.46 24.39 -3.44
CA GLY A 763 0.02 24.49 -4.82
C GLY A 763 -0.82 25.37 -5.74
N LEU A 764 -1.94 25.92 -5.25
CA LEU A 764 -2.90 26.69 -6.06
C LEU A 764 -2.71 28.21 -5.97
N ARG A 765 -2.19 28.71 -4.85
CA ARG A 765 -1.97 30.16 -4.63
C ARG A 765 -0.74 30.39 -3.76
N GLY A 766 0.02 31.44 -4.09
CA GLY A 766 1.08 31.94 -3.22
C GLY A 766 0.52 32.59 -1.95
N THR A 767 1.38 32.83 -0.96
CA THR A 767 1.02 33.57 0.24
C THR A 767 1.11 35.08 0.01
N GLY A 768 0.47 35.86 0.87
CA GLY A 768 0.88 37.25 1.09
C GLY A 768 2.22 37.35 1.83
N ARG A 769 2.51 38.52 2.42
CA ARG A 769 3.65 38.69 3.34
C ARG A 769 3.54 37.72 4.51
N ILE A 770 4.69 37.23 4.99
CA ILE A 770 4.78 36.39 6.17
C ILE A 770 5.55 37.16 7.24
N ASP A 771 4.98 37.26 8.43
CA ASP A 771 5.61 37.89 9.58
C ASP A 771 5.89 36.79 10.60
N LEU A 772 7.15 36.67 11.05
CA LEU A 772 7.56 35.67 12.01
C LEU A 772 8.09 36.36 13.27
N THR A 773 7.55 35.97 14.42
CA THR A 773 7.95 36.52 15.72
C THR A 773 8.43 35.40 16.61
N LEU A 774 9.74 35.37 16.87
CA LEU A 774 10.35 34.48 17.86
C LEU A 774 10.40 35.19 19.21
N SER A 775 9.73 34.61 20.22
CA SER A 775 9.79 35.07 21.60
C SER A 775 10.30 33.97 22.52
N SER A 776 11.03 34.38 23.56
CA SER A 776 11.54 33.50 24.60
C SER A 776 11.76 34.30 25.88
N ALA A 777 11.51 33.69 27.03
CA ALA A 777 11.82 34.29 28.33
C ALA A 777 13.31 34.14 28.71
N LEU A 778 14.01 33.17 28.13
CA LEU A 778 15.39 32.81 28.50
C LEU A 778 16.41 33.08 27.39
N LEU A 779 15.97 33.20 26.14
CA LEU A 779 16.83 33.60 25.04
C LEU A 779 16.63 35.11 24.81
N ALA A 780 17.71 35.82 24.52
CA ALA A 780 17.65 37.19 24.01
C ALA A 780 17.74 37.16 22.47
N PRO A 781 16.60 37.06 21.73
CA PRO A 781 16.63 37.04 20.27
C PRO A 781 16.88 38.45 19.71
N GLY A 782 18.01 38.63 19.03
CA GLY A 782 18.28 39.76 18.14
C GLY A 782 18.03 39.35 16.69
N PRO A 783 17.16 40.02 15.92
CA PRO A 783 16.92 39.65 14.52
C PRO A 783 18.20 39.76 13.68
N GLU A 784 18.49 38.76 12.85
CA GLU A 784 19.54 38.83 11.84
C GLU A 784 18.90 39.26 10.51
N GLY A 785 18.76 40.58 10.32
CA GLY A 785 18.09 41.16 9.16
C GLY A 785 16.58 41.28 9.35
N THR A 786 15.81 41.13 8.27
CA THR A 786 14.34 41.25 8.31
C THR A 786 13.69 39.93 8.74
N VAL A 787 12.93 39.96 9.84
CA VAL A 787 12.10 38.82 10.34
C VAL A 787 10.78 38.67 9.59
N ARG A 788 10.79 39.04 8.31
CA ARG A 788 9.64 39.00 7.41
C ARG A 788 10.06 38.34 6.12
N LEU A 789 9.19 37.49 5.58
CA LEU A 789 9.34 37.00 4.21
C LEU A 789 8.40 37.81 3.31
N GLY A 790 8.87 38.11 2.10
CA GLY A 790 7.99 38.54 1.02
C GLY A 790 6.96 37.47 0.65
N PRO A 791 6.12 37.72 -0.36
CA PRO A 791 5.21 36.71 -0.88
C PRO A 791 5.95 35.40 -1.23
N VAL A 792 5.48 34.28 -0.67
CA VAL A 792 6.04 32.96 -0.97
C VAL A 792 5.18 32.29 -2.05
N PRO A 793 5.76 31.83 -3.16
CA PRO A 793 4.98 31.22 -4.24
C PRO A 793 4.32 29.91 -3.79
N ALA A 794 3.37 29.42 -4.59
CA ALA A 794 2.72 28.14 -4.36
C ALA A 794 3.74 26.98 -4.36
N GLY A 795 3.74 26.16 -3.31
CA GLY A 795 4.76 25.13 -3.07
C GLY A 795 6.15 25.65 -2.68
N GLY A 796 6.33 26.97 -2.58
CA GLY A 796 7.60 27.61 -2.26
C GLY A 796 7.91 27.63 -0.77
N GLY A 797 9.08 28.18 -0.43
CA GLY A 797 9.49 28.41 0.94
C GLY A 797 10.46 29.57 1.08
N GLY A 798 10.78 29.89 2.33
CA GLY A 798 11.77 30.90 2.70
C GLY A 798 12.15 30.75 4.16
N SER A 799 13.21 31.42 4.59
CA SER A 799 13.69 31.33 5.97
C SER A 799 14.05 32.68 6.55
N VAL A 800 13.86 32.84 7.84
CA VAL A 800 14.34 33.97 8.63
C VAL A 800 15.19 33.47 9.80
N SER A 801 16.11 34.30 10.25
CA SER A 801 17.05 33.94 11.31
C SER A 801 17.11 34.98 12.42
N TRP A 802 17.38 34.51 13.63
CA TRP A 802 17.67 35.33 14.80
C TRP A 802 18.99 34.90 15.41
N ARG A 803 19.82 35.88 15.79
CA ARG A 803 20.93 35.64 16.70
C ARG A 803 20.36 35.52 18.10
N VAL A 804 20.62 34.42 18.78
CA VAL A 804 20.19 34.21 20.15
C VAL A 804 21.40 34.04 21.06
N ARG A 805 21.28 34.48 22.31
CA ARG A 805 22.25 34.22 23.37
C ARG A 805 21.57 33.45 24.49
N ALA A 806 22.19 32.34 24.90
CA ALA A 806 21.75 31.56 26.05
C ALA A 806 22.14 32.26 27.36
N PRO A 807 21.41 32.02 28.47
CA PRO A 807 21.76 32.57 29.77
C PRO A 807 23.18 32.19 30.19
N ALA A 808 23.87 33.09 30.91
CA ALA A 808 25.24 32.89 31.35
C ALA A 808 25.34 32.04 32.64
N GLU A 809 24.22 31.74 33.30
CA GLU A 809 24.25 30.96 34.53
C GLU A 809 24.83 29.55 34.29
N PRO A 810 25.69 29.05 35.18
CA PRO A 810 26.17 27.68 35.13
C PRO A 810 25.02 26.67 35.14
N LEU A 811 25.18 25.57 34.39
CA LEU A 811 24.21 24.48 34.39
C LEU A 811 24.34 23.65 35.66
N THR A 812 23.21 23.30 36.27
CA THR A 812 23.11 22.35 37.39
C THR A 812 22.61 20.97 36.96
N GLU A 813 22.21 20.85 35.69
CA GLU A 813 21.71 19.63 35.05
C GLU A 813 22.39 19.44 33.69
N PRO A 814 22.46 18.21 33.15
CA PRO A 814 23.12 17.96 31.87
C PRO A 814 22.52 18.77 30.70
N LEU A 815 21.20 18.97 30.70
CA LEU A 815 20.48 19.79 29.73
C LEU A 815 19.54 20.77 30.45
N ARG A 816 19.50 22.02 29.98
CA ARG A 816 18.50 23.02 30.36
C ARG A 816 17.67 23.40 29.14
N ALA A 817 16.37 23.16 29.20
CA ALA A 817 15.44 23.61 28.18
C ALA A 817 15.38 25.14 28.15
N LEU A 818 15.37 25.71 26.94
CA LEU A 818 15.22 27.12 26.63
C LEU A 818 13.94 27.27 25.80
N PRO A 819 12.77 27.44 26.45
CA PRO A 819 11.49 27.48 25.77
C PRO A 819 11.42 28.67 24.80
N TYR A 820 10.76 28.45 23.67
CA TYR A 820 10.45 29.50 22.71
C TYR A 820 9.00 29.39 22.24
N ALA A 821 8.48 30.51 21.76
CA ALA A 821 7.25 30.58 20.99
C ALA A 821 7.55 31.25 19.65
N LEU A 822 7.08 30.64 18.56
CA LEU A 822 7.17 31.18 17.22
C LEU A 822 5.74 31.44 16.73
N GLU A 823 5.34 32.69 16.70
CA GLU A 823 4.12 33.11 16.02
C GLU A 823 4.44 33.31 14.54
N VAL A 824 3.65 32.68 13.67
CA VAL A 824 3.81 32.81 12.22
C VAL A 824 2.52 33.34 11.64
N ARG A 825 2.51 34.61 11.25
CA ARG A 825 1.34 35.21 10.59
C ARG A 825 1.44 35.00 9.08
N TYR A 826 0.46 34.35 8.46
CA TYR A 826 0.43 34.09 7.02
C TYR A 826 -0.98 33.80 6.52
N GLY A 827 -1.16 33.88 5.21
CA GLY A 827 -2.42 33.55 4.54
C GLY A 827 -2.21 33.55 3.03
N PRO A 828 -3.12 32.93 2.26
CA PRO A 828 -3.10 33.05 0.81
C PRO A 828 -3.13 34.53 0.38
N HIS A 829 -2.51 34.84 -0.75
CA HIS A 829 -2.47 36.22 -1.24
C HIS A 829 -3.89 36.79 -1.41
N GLY A 830 -4.14 37.95 -0.79
CA GLY A 830 -5.42 38.66 -0.83
C GLY A 830 -6.48 38.16 0.16
N GLU A 831 -6.19 37.13 0.95
CA GLU A 831 -7.10 36.58 1.96
C GLU A 831 -6.66 36.97 3.39
N ASP A 832 -7.55 36.74 4.35
CA ASP A 832 -7.24 36.92 5.77
C ASP A 832 -6.09 36.00 6.22
N ARG A 833 -5.25 36.54 7.12
CA ARG A 833 -4.07 35.85 7.64
C ARG A 833 -4.36 35.23 8.99
N VAL A 834 -3.97 33.97 9.14
CA VAL A 834 -3.93 33.26 10.43
C VAL A 834 -2.59 33.50 11.13
N ALA A 835 -2.55 33.31 12.45
CA ALA A 835 -1.35 33.49 13.27
C ALA A 835 -1.12 32.29 14.22
N PRO A 836 -0.97 31.05 13.71
CA PRO A 836 -0.67 29.92 14.57
C PRO A 836 0.66 30.15 15.30
N THR A 837 0.67 29.74 16.57
CA THR A 837 1.87 29.78 17.41
C THR A 837 2.41 28.38 17.62
N GLN A 838 3.66 28.16 17.24
CA GLN A 838 4.39 26.93 17.54
C GLN A 838 5.23 27.13 18.80
N ARG A 839 5.08 26.24 19.78
CA ARG A 839 5.94 26.21 20.98
C ARG A 839 6.94 25.07 20.90
N GLY A 840 8.10 25.29 21.49
CA GLY A 840 9.15 24.29 21.56
C GLY A 840 10.23 24.70 22.55
N ALA A 841 11.31 23.92 22.58
CA ALA A 841 12.48 24.23 23.39
C ALA A 841 13.75 24.03 22.57
N LEU A 842 14.65 25.00 22.65
CA LEU A 842 16.07 24.81 22.38
C LEU A 842 16.75 24.35 23.68
N TYR A 843 18.04 24.04 23.63
CA TYR A 843 18.72 23.49 24.81
C TYR A 843 20.08 24.16 25.04
N ALA A 844 20.35 24.50 26.31
CA ALA A 844 21.72 24.65 26.77
C ALA A 844 22.22 23.30 27.28
N ALA A 845 23.44 22.92 26.89
CA ALA A 845 24.01 21.61 27.20
C ALA A 845 25.38 21.73 27.85
N ALA A 846 25.60 20.95 28.91
CA ALA A 846 26.92 20.76 29.49
C ALA A 846 27.74 19.82 28.59
N PRO A 847 29.02 20.11 28.33
CA PRO A 847 29.83 19.32 27.40
C PRO A 847 30.01 17.89 27.92
N LEU A 848 30.05 16.92 27.00
CA LEU A 848 30.44 15.56 27.34
C LEU A 848 31.93 15.50 27.70
N GLU A 849 32.27 14.63 28.64
CA GLU A 849 33.66 14.36 28.99
C GLU A 849 34.44 13.76 27.81
N PRO A 850 35.78 13.91 27.79
CA PRO A 850 36.62 13.32 26.76
C PRO A 850 36.38 11.83 26.52
N GLY A 851 36.40 11.46 25.24
CA GLY A 851 36.24 10.09 24.75
C GLY A 851 34.79 9.62 24.57
N TRP A 852 33.79 10.46 24.85
CA TRP A 852 32.42 10.24 24.38
C TRP A 852 32.27 10.74 22.94
N HIS A 853 31.68 9.92 22.09
CA HIS A 853 31.27 10.29 20.74
C HIS A 853 29.75 10.43 20.69
N VAL A 854 29.25 11.26 19.77
CA VAL A 854 27.82 11.40 19.54
C VAL A 854 27.47 11.02 18.12
N PHE A 855 26.33 10.35 17.96
CA PHE A 855 25.71 10.08 16.67
C PHE A 855 24.22 10.36 16.75
N THR A 856 23.67 10.95 15.69
CA THR A 856 22.26 11.35 15.70
C THR A 856 21.66 11.30 14.31
N THR A 857 20.56 10.57 14.19
CA THR A 857 19.64 10.57 13.03
C THR A 857 18.29 11.17 13.41
N ASN A 858 18.13 11.64 14.66
CA ASN A 858 16.90 12.21 15.20
C ASN A 858 17.08 13.64 15.74
N ALA A 859 18.15 14.32 15.32
CA ALA A 859 18.54 15.65 15.79
C ALA A 859 18.63 15.75 17.32
N ALA A 860 19.06 14.68 17.99
CA ALA A 860 19.32 14.66 19.41
C ALA A 860 20.37 15.69 19.86
N VAL A 861 20.13 16.22 21.05
CA VAL A 861 21.03 17.08 21.82
C VAL A 861 21.48 16.31 23.07
N PHE A 862 22.76 16.43 23.41
CA PHE A 862 23.41 15.64 24.45
C PHE A 862 24.04 16.56 25.49
N GLY A 863 23.94 16.19 26.76
CA GLY A 863 24.70 16.84 27.81
C GLY A 863 25.11 15.88 28.92
N GLN A 864 26.19 16.24 29.63
CA GLN A 864 26.71 15.50 30.79
C GLN A 864 27.03 16.45 31.94
N PHE A 865 26.61 16.10 33.15
CA PHE A 865 26.95 16.82 34.38
C PHE A 865 27.30 15.82 35.48
N GLY A 866 28.60 15.69 35.78
CA GLY A 866 29.11 14.60 36.60
C GLY A 866 28.74 13.24 35.99
N GLU A 867 28.15 12.37 36.80
CA GLU A 867 27.72 11.02 36.38
C GLU A 867 26.35 11.00 35.68
N ARG A 868 25.68 12.16 35.55
CA ARG A 868 24.36 12.29 34.91
C ARG A 868 24.50 12.65 33.44
N PHE A 869 23.67 12.04 32.62
CA PHE A 869 23.53 12.36 31.20
C PHE A 869 22.08 12.74 30.90
N ALA A 870 21.88 13.59 29.90
CA ALA A 870 20.57 13.74 29.31
C ALA A 870 20.65 13.81 27.79
N ILE A 871 19.66 13.20 27.14
CA ILE A 871 19.47 13.26 25.69
C ILE A 871 18.06 13.78 25.41
N ASN A 872 17.95 14.86 24.64
CA ASN A 872 16.69 15.28 24.05
C ASN A 872 16.72 15.05 22.54
N GLY A 873 15.80 14.23 22.00
CA GLY A 873 15.77 13.91 20.58
C GLY A 873 14.36 13.60 20.07
N ALA A 874 14.20 13.65 18.74
CA ALA A 874 12.98 13.21 18.07
C ALA A 874 13.09 11.71 17.73
N GLY A 875 12.44 11.30 16.64
CA GLY A 875 12.62 10.00 16.03
C GLY A 875 11.29 9.42 15.61
N ARG A 876 11.13 9.11 14.32
CA ARG A 876 9.89 8.54 13.79
C ARG A 876 9.72 7.13 14.32
N ASP A 877 10.78 6.33 14.23
CA ASP A 877 10.78 4.93 14.62
C ASP A 877 12.22 4.40 14.80
N LEU A 878 12.34 3.24 15.44
CA LEU A 878 13.57 2.46 15.58
C LEU A 878 13.22 0.96 15.41
N TRP A 879 12.88 0.59 14.17
CA TRP A 879 12.41 -0.75 13.80
C TRP A 879 12.51 -0.97 12.28
N ARG A 880 13.02 -2.13 11.87
CA ARG A 880 13.26 -2.52 10.48
C ARG A 880 13.99 -1.40 9.73
N GLY A 881 13.52 -1.03 8.54
CA GLY A 881 14.14 0.00 7.70
C GLY A 881 14.15 1.44 8.25
N ILE A 882 13.70 1.70 9.47
CA ILE A 882 13.79 3.03 10.10
C ILE A 882 14.67 2.94 11.35
N ALA A 883 15.79 3.67 11.35
CA ALA A 883 16.73 3.75 12.46
C ALA A 883 16.94 5.21 12.90
N HIS A 884 15.91 5.83 13.49
CA HIS A 884 16.02 7.20 14.02
C HIS A 884 16.31 7.17 15.51
N PHE A 885 17.55 7.49 15.90
CA PHE A 885 17.99 7.53 17.29
C PHE A 885 19.11 8.55 17.49
N GLY A 886 19.35 8.90 18.76
CA GLY A 886 20.52 9.66 19.18
C GLY A 886 21.27 8.86 20.23
N ALA A 887 22.59 8.73 20.07
CA ALA A 887 23.44 7.97 20.98
C ALA A 887 24.68 8.78 21.39
N ALA A 888 25.00 8.73 22.68
CA ALA A 888 26.32 9.05 23.21
C ALA A 888 27.02 7.72 23.51
N TYR A 889 28.15 7.47 22.85
CA TYR A 889 28.76 6.14 22.81
C TYR A 889 30.29 6.16 22.93
N ARG A 890 30.85 5.02 23.32
CA ARG A 890 32.29 4.73 23.30
C ARG A 890 32.58 3.87 22.07
N ARG A 891 33.51 4.32 21.25
CA ARG A 891 33.87 3.64 20.00
C ARG A 891 34.68 2.37 20.30
N ALA A 892 34.36 1.27 19.63
CA ALA A 892 35.05 0.00 19.74
C ALA A 892 35.38 -0.38 21.19
N ALA A 893 34.37 -0.38 22.06
CA ALA A 893 34.55 -0.50 23.50
C ALA A 893 33.95 -1.77 24.10
N LEU A 894 32.93 -2.39 23.49
CA LEU A 894 32.34 -3.61 24.04
C LEU A 894 33.01 -4.86 23.45
N THR A 895 33.68 -5.66 24.27
CA THR A 895 34.35 -6.93 23.90
C THR A 895 33.60 -8.15 24.48
N PRO A 896 33.77 -9.38 23.93
CA PRO A 896 33.31 -10.60 24.58
C PRO A 896 33.79 -10.69 26.03
N GLY A 897 32.88 -11.03 26.95
CA GLY A 897 33.12 -10.94 28.40
C GLY A 897 32.80 -9.56 29.01
N GLY A 898 32.61 -8.55 28.17
CA GLY A 898 32.31 -7.18 28.59
C GLY A 898 30.88 -7.01 29.12
N ARG A 899 30.73 -5.98 29.96
CA ARG A 899 29.47 -5.62 30.64
C ARG A 899 29.24 -4.12 30.57
N ALA A 900 28.08 -3.72 30.06
CA ALA A 900 27.61 -2.33 30.12
C ALA A 900 26.42 -2.22 31.09
N GLU A 901 26.46 -1.24 31.99
CA GLU A 901 25.36 -0.90 32.89
C GLU A 901 24.99 0.57 32.77
N LEU A 902 23.70 0.84 32.91
CA LEU A 902 23.13 2.17 32.76
C LEU A 902 21.85 2.28 33.59
N ARG A 903 21.73 3.34 34.40
CA ARG A 903 20.47 3.71 35.01
C ARG A 903 19.73 4.70 34.12
N VAL A 904 18.49 4.37 33.76
CA VAL A 904 17.56 5.32 33.14
C VAL A 904 16.76 5.93 34.28
N ASP A 905 16.99 7.20 34.61
CA ASP A 905 16.31 7.90 35.71
C ASP A 905 14.89 8.31 35.32
N SER A 906 14.72 8.87 34.12
CA SER A 906 13.42 9.29 33.60
C SER A 906 13.39 9.29 32.07
N GLN A 907 12.19 9.16 31.50
CA GLN A 907 11.94 9.21 30.06
C GLN A 907 10.58 9.84 29.79
N ASP A 908 10.53 10.85 28.92
CA ASP A 908 9.27 11.42 28.44
C ASP A 908 8.47 10.39 27.63
N ALA A 909 7.17 10.28 27.92
CA ALA A 909 6.25 9.32 27.30
C ALA A 909 5.75 9.79 25.91
N THR A 910 6.66 10.05 24.99
CA THR A 910 6.37 10.51 23.61
C THR A 910 5.62 9.48 22.76
N SER A 911 5.72 8.20 23.11
CA SER A 911 5.01 7.06 22.51
C SER A 911 5.05 5.89 23.48
N PRO A 912 4.05 4.97 23.49
CA PRO A 912 4.13 3.71 24.24
C PRO A 912 5.39 2.90 23.90
N TRP A 913 5.92 3.09 22.69
CA TRP A 913 7.11 2.41 22.20
C TRP A 913 8.39 3.24 22.31
N ALA A 914 8.37 4.50 22.74
CA ALA A 914 9.59 5.31 22.89
C ALA A 914 10.67 4.53 23.65
N ARG A 915 11.92 4.59 23.18
CA ARG A 915 13.01 3.75 23.69
C ARG A 915 14.10 4.59 24.31
N ALA A 916 14.60 4.11 25.45
CA ALA A 916 15.83 4.61 26.03
C ALA A 916 16.59 3.51 26.78
N GLY A 917 17.91 3.50 26.64
CA GLY A 917 18.74 2.50 27.32
C GLY A 917 20.10 2.35 26.67
N ILE A 918 20.55 1.11 26.50
CA ILE A 918 21.86 0.74 25.96
C ILE A 918 21.71 0.32 24.49
N ILE A 919 22.56 0.85 23.60
CA ILE A 919 22.61 0.48 22.18
C ILE A 919 23.99 -0.06 21.82
N VAL A 920 24.03 -1.04 20.92
CA VAL A 920 25.26 -1.65 20.40
C VAL A 920 25.15 -1.80 18.89
N ARG A 921 26.25 -1.50 18.19
CA ARG A 921 26.46 -1.79 16.77
C ARG A 921 27.94 -1.94 16.50
N ASN A 922 28.33 -2.62 15.42
CA ASN A 922 29.73 -2.66 15.00
C ASN A 922 30.29 -1.24 14.80
N ASP A 923 29.65 -0.44 13.94
CA ASP A 923 29.84 1.00 13.82
C ASP A 923 28.49 1.73 13.94
N LEU A 924 28.28 2.47 15.04
CA LEU A 924 27.01 3.19 15.26
C LEU A 924 26.76 4.30 14.23
N THR A 925 27.79 4.76 13.53
CA THR A 925 27.70 5.83 12.52
C THR A 925 27.39 5.33 11.12
N ALA A 926 27.54 4.03 10.86
CA ALA A 926 27.32 3.40 9.57
C ALA A 926 25.87 2.85 9.44
N PRO A 927 25.00 3.47 8.62
CA PRO A 927 23.67 2.92 8.38
C PRO A 927 23.76 1.55 7.70
N GLY A 928 23.00 0.56 8.20
CA GLY A 928 22.97 -0.80 7.64
C GLY A 928 24.10 -1.73 8.10
N ASP A 929 25.04 -1.27 8.93
CA ASP A 929 26.08 -2.15 9.48
C ASP A 929 25.53 -3.21 10.46
N ALA A 930 26.19 -4.37 10.53
CA ALA A 930 25.73 -5.52 11.31
C ALA A 930 25.95 -5.36 12.83
N GLY A 931 25.56 -6.38 13.59
CA GLY A 931 25.75 -6.39 15.05
C GLY A 931 24.82 -5.44 15.79
N PHE A 932 23.66 -5.09 15.21
CA PHE A 932 22.80 -4.03 15.73
C PHE A 932 21.79 -4.56 16.76
N MET A 933 21.81 -3.99 17.97
CA MET A 933 20.85 -4.34 19.02
C MET A 933 20.67 -3.22 20.06
N ASN A 934 19.61 -3.29 20.86
CA ASN A 934 19.43 -2.43 22.03
C ASN A 934 18.68 -3.13 23.16
N LEU A 935 19.02 -2.73 24.39
CA LEU A 935 18.27 -3.01 25.60
C LEU A 935 17.69 -1.69 26.10
N ALA A 936 16.35 -1.57 26.09
CA ALA A 936 15.68 -0.30 26.35
C ALA A 936 14.47 -0.46 27.27
N VAL A 937 14.25 0.52 28.13
CA VAL A 937 12.96 0.73 28.78
C VAL A 937 12.04 1.52 27.84
N THR A 938 10.75 1.25 27.94
CA THR A 938 9.71 1.92 27.18
C THR A 938 8.57 2.38 28.10
N PRO A 939 7.85 3.46 27.77
CA PRO A 939 6.70 3.90 28.57
C PRO A 939 5.57 2.87 28.61
N GLY A 940 5.30 2.14 27.51
CA GLY A 940 4.12 1.28 27.40
C GLY A 940 4.40 -0.21 27.29
N GLN A 941 5.62 -0.63 26.98
CA GLN A 941 5.95 -2.02 26.66
C GLN A 941 6.94 -2.69 27.61
N GLY A 942 7.34 -1.99 28.69
CA GLY A 942 8.29 -2.51 29.65
C GLY A 942 9.73 -2.40 29.19
N VAL A 943 10.58 -3.35 29.62
CA VAL A 943 11.97 -3.46 29.15
C VAL A 943 12.02 -4.41 27.96
N VAL A 944 12.66 -3.96 26.88
CA VAL A 944 12.70 -4.63 25.58
C VAL A 944 14.15 -4.83 25.16
N LEU A 945 14.48 -6.05 24.76
CA LEU A 945 15.73 -6.43 24.10
C LEU A 945 15.44 -6.60 22.61
N SER A 946 15.81 -5.63 21.79
CA SER A 946 15.60 -5.68 20.33
C SER A 946 16.92 -5.96 19.63
N TYR A 947 16.89 -6.74 18.55
CA TYR A 947 18.09 -7.14 17.84
C TYR A 947 17.82 -7.39 16.35
N ASP A 948 18.88 -7.29 15.56
CA ASP A 948 18.97 -7.79 14.20
C ASP A 948 19.11 -9.33 14.24
N SER A 949 18.06 -10.03 13.82
CA SER A 949 18.01 -11.50 13.86
C SER A 949 18.56 -12.18 12.61
N ASN A 950 18.78 -11.43 11.53
CA ASN A 950 19.15 -11.97 10.22
C ASN A 950 20.50 -11.43 9.67
N GLY A 951 21.09 -10.42 10.33
CA GLY A 951 22.36 -9.80 9.97
C GLY A 951 22.26 -8.71 8.90
N ASP A 952 21.07 -8.18 8.62
CA ASP A 952 20.82 -7.14 7.60
C ASP A 952 21.09 -5.70 8.10
N GLY A 953 21.50 -5.55 9.35
CA GLY A 953 21.78 -4.27 9.98
C GLY A 953 20.52 -3.52 10.45
N THR A 954 19.36 -4.17 10.53
CA THR A 954 18.11 -3.59 10.99
C THR A 954 17.51 -4.36 12.16
N LEU A 955 16.80 -3.67 13.06
CA LEU A 955 16.16 -4.33 14.21
C LEU A 955 14.82 -4.94 13.77
N ASP A 956 14.71 -6.26 13.79
CA ASP A 956 13.55 -6.99 13.28
C ASP A 956 12.96 -8.02 14.26
N ALA A 957 13.66 -8.30 15.37
CA ALA A 957 13.22 -9.16 16.46
C ALA A 957 13.31 -8.46 17.82
N TYR A 958 12.49 -8.91 18.78
CA TYR A 958 12.60 -8.47 20.17
C TYR A 958 12.10 -9.50 21.19
N GLN A 959 12.60 -9.41 22.41
CA GLN A 959 12.05 -10.02 23.62
C GLN A 959 11.69 -8.91 24.62
N ARG A 960 10.70 -9.12 25.49
CA ARG A 960 10.26 -8.06 26.42
C ARG A 960 9.71 -8.59 27.74
N VAL A 961 9.82 -7.75 28.77
CA VAL A 961 9.14 -7.91 30.06
C VAL A 961 8.26 -6.68 30.31
N LYS A 962 6.94 -6.87 30.32
CA LYS A 962 5.94 -5.81 30.50
C LYS A 962 5.88 -5.31 31.96
N GLY A 963 5.28 -4.14 32.16
CA GLY A 963 4.96 -3.60 33.49
C GLY A 963 6.09 -2.85 34.20
N VAL A 964 7.25 -2.69 33.56
CA VAL A 964 8.42 -1.97 34.09
C VAL A 964 8.52 -0.59 33.45
N ARG A 965 8.90 0.44 34.21
CA ARG A 965 9.08 1.81 33.73
C ARG A 965 10.34 2.40 34.35
N ALA A 966 10.84 3.52 33.81
CA ALA A 966 11.88 4.29 34.49
C ALA A 966 11.34 4.83 35.85
N PRO A 967 12.17 4.92 36.91
CA PRO A 967 13.60 4.62 36.92
C PRO A 967 13.91 3.11 36.88
N VAL A 968 14.92 2.70 36.11
CA VAL A 968 15.33 1.28 35.99
C VAL A 968 16.84 1.18 35.70
N LEU A 969 17.51 0.20 36.29
CA LEU A 969 18.87 -0.17 35.91
C LEU A 969 18.81 -1.21 34.79
N LEU A 970 19.63 -1.01 33.76
CA LEU A 970 19.79 -1.91 32.63
C LEU A 970 21.22 -2.44 32.65
N ARG A 971 21.37 -3.74 32.36
CA ARG A 971 22.66 -4.41 32.23
C ARG A 971 22.67 -5.23 30.95
N LEU A 972 23.66 -5.00 30.11
CA LEU A 972 23.91 -5.78 28.92
C LEU A 972 25.22 -6.55 29.08
N LEU A 973 25.14 -7.88 29.00
CA LEU A 973 26.29 -8.77 29.03
C LEU A 973 26.62 -9.23 27.61
N ARG A 974 27.89 -9.11 27.22
CA ARG A 974 28.38 -9.64 25.96
C ARG A 974 29.05 -11.00 26.18
N GLY A 975 28.42 -12.06 25.69
CA GLY A 975 28.93 -13.43 25.76
C GLY A 975 29.99 -13.73 24.69
N ALA A 976 30.38 -15.00 24.59
CA ALA A 976 31.26 -15.47 23.52
C ALA A 976 30.57 -15.36 22.14
N GLY A 977 31.36 -15.05 21.11
CA GLY A 977 30.85 -14.87 19.74
C GLY A 977 29.86 -13.71 19.63
N ALA A 978 28.66 -14.02 19.13
CA ALA A 978 27.58 -13.07 18.84
C ALA A 978 26.45 -13.07 19.90
N SER A 979 26.70 -13.63 21.09
CA SER A 979 25.68 -13.77 22.14
C SER A 979 25.58 -12.52 23.03
N PHE A 980 24.35 -12.07 23.31
CA PHE A 980 24.06 -10.96 24.20
C PHE A 980 22.94 -11.31 25.19
N THR A 981 23.12 -10.96 26.46
CA THR A 981 22.08 -11.14 27.50
C THR A 981 21.68 -9.79 28.08
N GLY A 982 20.40 -9.46 27.97
CA GLY A 982 19.83 -8.24 28.55
C GLY A 982 19.17 -8.52 29.90
N LEU A 983 19.52 -7.73 30.92
CA LEU A 983 18.96 -7.79 32.27
C LEU A 983 18.49 -6.41 32.73
N PHE A 984 17.55 -6.39 33.67
CA PHE A 984 17.13 -5.16 34.32
C PHE A 984 16.92 -5.35 35.83
N SER A 985 16.97 -4.24 36.56
CA SER A 985 16.64 -4.17 37.99
C SER A 985 15.76 -2.94 38.27
N ALA A 986 14.62 -3.16 38.93
CA ALA A 986 13.69 -2.12 39.35
C ALA A 986 13.91 -1.67 40.81
N ASP A 987 14.79 -2.35 41.55
CA ASP A 987 15.04 -2.17 42.98
C ASP A 987 16.47 -1.67 43.25
N GLY A 988 17.05 -0.92 42.32
CA GLY A 988 18.36 -0.28 42.51
C GLY A 988 19.55 -1.24 42.45
N GLY A 989 19.40 -2.39 41.80
CA GLY A 989 20.46 -3.39 41.60
C GLY A 989 20.45 -4.54 42.61
N LEU A 990 19.49 -4.58 43.55
CA LEU A 990 19.36 -5.65 44.55
C LEU A 990 18.94 -6.98 43.92
N SER A 991 18.02 -6.95 42.95
CA SER A 991 17.64 -8.12 42.16
C SER A 991 17.68 -7.83 40.66
N TRP A 992 18.17 -8.80 39.90
CA TRP A 992 18.31 -8.72 38.44
C TRP A 992 17.41 -9.74 37.76
N ARG A 993 16.64 -9.29 36.78
CA ARG A 993 15.75 -10.12 35.98
C ARG A 993 16.22 -10.12 34.53
N THR A 994 16.29 -11.30 33.92
CA THR A 994 16.65 -11.46 32.51
C THR A 994 15.46 -11.09 31.63
N VAL A 995 15.69 -10.23 30.65
CA VAL A 995 14.75 -9.99 29.54
C VAL A 995 14.87 -11.09 28.51
N GLY A 996 16.11 -11.45 28.18
CA GLY A 996 16.42 -12.40 27.12
C GLY A 996 17.90 -12.64 26.91
N THR A 997 18.24 -13.76 26.27
CA THR A 997 19.55 -14.01 25.64
C THR A 997 19.32 -14.24 24.15
N VAL A 998 20.08 -13.52 23.32
CA VAL A 998 19.90 -13.49 21.86
C VAL A 998 21.26 -13.63 21.16
N THR A 999 21.23 -14.15 19.94
CA THR A 999 22.40 -14.15 19.04
C THR A 999 22.19 -13.09 17.98
N VAL A 1000 23.19 -12.21 17.77
CA VAL A 1000 23.12 -11.10 16.81
C VAL A 1000 24.10 -11.38 15.66
N PRO A 1001 23.62 -11.90 14.52
CA PRO A 1001 24.50 -12.22 13.39
C PRO A 1001 25.35 -11.03 12.94
N GLY A 1002 26.59 -11.31 12.53
CA GLY A 1002 27.53 -10.29 12.06
C GLY A 1002 28.12 -9.39 13.15
N ALA A 1003 27.84 -9.62 14.44
CA ALA A 1003 28.49 -8.89 15.54
C ALA A 1003 30.03 -9.09 15.53
N ALA A 1004 30.77 -7.99 15.35
CA ALA A 1004 32.23 -7.96 15.29
C ALA A 1004 32.85 -8.11 16.68
N ALA A 1005 34.09 -8.62 16.77
CA ALA A 1005 34.79 -8.90 18.03
C ALA A 1005 34.88 -7.70 19.00
N VAL A 1006 34.84 -6.48 18.47
CA VAL A 1006 34.70 -5.25 19.26
C VAL A 1006 33.61 -4.41 18.62
N ALA A 1007 32.72 -3.85 19.44
CA ALA A 1007 31.57 -3.07 18.97
C ALA A 1007 31.48 -1.73 19.69
N ASP A 1008 30.84 -0.76 19.05
CA ASP A 1008 30.43 0.48 19.67
C ASP A 1008 29.31 0.22 20.68
N VAL A 1009 29.36 0.89 21.84
CA VAL A 1009 28.34 0.76 22.89
C VAL A 1009 28.08 2.10 23.55
N GLY A 1010 26.82 2.40 23.82
CA GLY A 1010 26.45 3.69 24.38
C GLY A 1010 25.06 3.73 24.96
N LEU A 1011 24.74 4.89 25.54
CA LEU A 1011 23.40 5.25 25.97
C LEU A 1011 22.67 5.96 24.82
N PHE A 1012 21.39 5.67 24.64
CA PHE A 1012 20.62 6.18 23.51
C PHE A 1012 19.17 6.48 23.84
N MET A 1013 18.53 7.26 22.95
CA MET A 1013 17.08 7.42 22.95
C MET A 1013 16.49 7.49 21.54
N SER A 1014 15.20 7.17 21.44
CA SER A 1014 14.32 7.48 20.30
C SER A 1014 12.91 7.80 20.78
N ALA A 1015 12.33 8.91 20.30
CA ALA A 1015 10.97 9.32 20.68
C ALA A 1015 9.88 8.41 20.07
N MET A 1016 10.18 7.71 18.98
CA MET A 1016 9.25 6.81 18.26
C MET A 1016 7.85 7.44 18.05
N ASN A 1017 7.85 8.70 17.62
CA ASN A 1017 6.71 9.61 17.60
C ASN A 1017 5.79 9.42 16.38
N GLY A 1018 6.02 8.38 15.56
CA GLY A 1018 5.19 8.09 14.38
C GLY A 1018 5.28 9.14 13.25
N GLY A 1019 6.20 10.09 13.35
CA GLY A 1019 6.35 11.21 12.42
C GLY A 1019 5.65 12.50 12.87
N SER A 1020 5.11 12.56 14.09
CA SER A 1020 4.50 13.80 14.63
C SER A 1020 5.51 14.94 14.85
N GLY A 1021 6.80 14.64 14.87
CA GLY A 1021 7.85 15.60 15.17
C GLY A 1021 8.08 15.84 16.68
N ALA A 1022 7.28 15.21 17.55
CA ALA A 1022 7.44 15.32 19.00
C ALA A 1022 8.84 14.89 19.46
N ARG A 1023 9.43 15.67 20.37
CA ARG A 1023 10.73 15.39 20.99
C ARG A 1023 10.52 14.93 22.42
N GLY A 1024 11.38 14.03 22.89
CA GLY A 1024 11.39 13.57 24.28
C GLY A 1024 12.75 13.77 24.92
N THR A 1025 12.76 14.00 26.22
CA THR A 1025 13.97 14.04 27.04
C THR A 1025 14.10 12.75 27.83
N VAL A 1026 15.33 12.25 27.92
CA VAL A 1026 15.68 11.11 28.77
C VAL A 1026 16.86 11.51 29.64
N CYS A 1027 16.76 11.22 30.93
CA CYS A 1027 17.85 11.39 31.89
C CYS A 1027 18.42 10.02 32.28
N PHE A 1028 19.74 9.94 32.29
CA PHE A 1028 20.48 8.74 32.63
C PHE A 1028 21.51 9.03 33.73
N ARG A 1029 21.97 7.98 34.39
CA ARG A 1029 23.05 8.04 35.38
C ARG A 1029 23.85 6.74 35.40
N ASP A 1030 24.99 6.79 36.08
CA ASP A 1030 25.76 5.63 36.53
C ASP A 1030 26.20 4.73 35.35
N TRP A 1031 26.59 5.35 34.23
CA TRP A 1031 27.16 4.61 33.11
C TRP A 1031 28.44 3.90 33.55
N SER A 1032 28.48 2.59 33.39
CA SER A 1032 29.70 1.82 33.62
C SER A 1032 29.92 0.80 32.50
N LEU A 1033 31.19 0.66 32.13
CA LEU A 1033 31.64 -0.34 31.17
C LEU A 1033 32.79 -1.11 31.79
N THR A 1034 32.58 -2.40 32.05
CA THR A 1034 33.62 -3.31 32.52
C THR A 1034 34.12 -4.12 31.32
N LEU A 1035 35.41 -4.00 31.03
CA LEU A 1035 36.11 -4.82 30.04
C LEU A 1035 36.66 -6.05 30.75
N SER A 1036 36.57 -7.21 30.11
CA SER A 1036 37.17 -8.46 30.61
C SER A 1036 38.66 -8.51 30.38
#